data_AF-A0A7C8QT95-F1
#
_entry.id   AF-A0A7C8QT95-F1
#
_cell.length_a   1.000
_cell.length_b   1.000
_cell.length_c   1.000
_cell.angle_alpha   90.00
_cell.angle_beta   90.00
_cell.angle_gamma   90.00
#
_symmetry.space_group_name_H-M   'P 1'
#
loop_
_entity.id
_entity.type
_entity.pdbx_description
1 polymer ?
#
loop_
_entity_poly.entity_id
_entity_poly.type
_entity_poly.pdbx_seq_one_letter_code
_entity_poly.pdbx_strand_id
1 'polypeptide(L)'
;MDNRPAINGLEDRPLNIHRPRVNQVNGYQSSSSPERVSGYHSDFMESSASVPSSHTSKSSTMSASNVAASRSYKEAANFFLTRQMADALAVLRPALRDAASQSTQRATRVKVWSLYFAIFDAAVKMSPEEGKRIWGGQDWRRIVGRVRNGLIWDEVEDAYKGEGPIDTDVVIALVMLVLAHGNDQKTTQKHIEAALAELPSASDSPKALAQRTKLMELYILHVLPRVDEWDYAREFCQMSPFLDADKKENFLTALEALQKEKAEQEARRLEEERMAAEAAEREAKLAEERLRESASASENRSRSTVRKGDNKSQSGTMRSRKRSTARSTASSDYRPASRRSRSQRPYQDDSDDALSTVSGAPRRARNIFSQTSNFAGTLVKYVNHSVGAQKTIQAAVFIFALVWALAKKSARSRLWRYLMFAWMKTMTTIGMGLKSFWTNLVNSKCGVVSTADLANGAFKGIPCKVAALVPTGEDSPELWSKKRAAKEMEMNKVAVFSQYAIFAAKEALEDAGFGNGKFGDEVAERVGVCIGSGIGSFEDVCETAVKWTNKGYTGVSPLLVPRLLINMAAGHVSMKYNMKGPNHSASTACTTGLHSIGDASYFIQRGTADMMLAGGAESVIHPLAIAGFARARALSTNYNDTPERASRPFDKKRDGFVMGEGAGVLVLEELERAKERGARIYAEVKGYGLSADAWHLTAPPSDGDGAFRAMKAALKDAGVEPGKVDYVNAHATGTKLGDIAENAAIRRLVVREGGRKPEKVNISSIKGAIGHLLGAAGAVESIVSIMAIHEGILPPTLNLEEPGDPAEDFDCNYVANEAQSANVDVALCNSFGFGGTNASLCFTKYKA
;
A
#
# COMPACT_ATOMS: atom_id res chain seq x y z
N MET A 1 -61.83 -4.01 -20.33
CA MET A 1 -61.56 -3.33 -21.61
C MET A 1 -60.31 -3.94 -22.18
N ASP A 2 -60.53 -5.00 -22.94
CA ASP A 2 -59.49 -5.81 -23.55
C ASP A 2 -58.96 -5.16 -24.82
N ASN A 3 -57.68 -5.38 -25.13
CA ASN A 3 -57.19 -5.74 -26.46
C ASN A 3 -55.66 -5.81 -26.49
N ARG A 4 -55.12 -7.03 -26.58
CA ARG A 4 -53.90 -7.34 -27.34
C ARG A 4 -54.13 -8.64 -28.11
N PRO A 5 -53.83 -8.69 -29.41
CA PRO A 5 -54.15 -9.86 -30.23
C PRO A 5 -53.16 -11.00 -29.98
N ALA A 6 -53.65 -12.23 -30.18
CA ALA A 6 -52.82 -13.43 -30.17
C ALA A 6 -52.01 -13.57 -31.46
N ILE A 7 -50.83 -14.16 -31.36
CA ILE A 7 -50.13 -14.80 -32.48
C ILE A 7 -49.80 -16.23 -32.04
N ASN A 8 -50.56 -17.19 -32.54
CA ASN A 8 -50.24 -18.61 -32.45
C ASN A 8 -49.37 -19.02 -33.64
N GLY A 9 -48.44 -19.95 -33.44
CA GLY A 9 -47.81 -20.70 -34.53
C GLY A 9 -46.29 -20.75 -34.48
N LEU A 10 -45.75 -21.67 -33.69
CA LEU A 10 -44.80 -22.71 -34.15
C LEU A 10 -44.56 -23.73 -33.03
N GLU A 11 -44.41 -24.99 -33.43
CA GLU A 11 -44.62 -26.17 -32.57
C GLU A 11 -43.42 -26.54 -31.70
N ASP A 12 -43.70 -27.31 -30.64
CA ASP A 12 -42.70 -27.89 -29.73
C ASP A 12 -41.62 -28.69 -30.46
N ARG A 13 -40.37 -28.25 -30.33
CA ARG A 13 -39.18 -29.06 -30.57
C ARG A 13 -38.22 -28.95 -29.39
N PRO A 14 -38.06 -30.01 -28.56
CA PRO A 14 -37.09 -29.97 -27.46
C PRO A 14 -35.66 -30.01 -28.01
N LEU A 15 -34.90 -28.94 -27.78
CA LEU A 15 -33.48 -28.87 -28.10
C LEU A 15 -32.66 -29.77 -27.15
N ASN A 16 -32.02 -30.79 -27.72
CA ASN A 16 -31.11 -31.69 -27.02
C ASN A 16 -29.92 -30.93 -26.41
N ILE A 17 -29.79 -30.95 -25.08
CA ILE A 17 -28.55 -30.58 -24.38
C ILE A 17 -27.94 -31.86 -23.81
N HIS A 18 -26.81 -32.29 -24.38
CA HIS A 18 -26.04 -33.41 -23.84
C HIS A 18 -25.48 -33.09 -22.44
N ARG A 19 -25.88 -33.89 -21.45
CA ARG A 19 -25.15 -34.05 -20.19
C ARG A 19 -24.33 -35.35 -20.25
N PRO A 20 -23.04 -35.37 -19.88
CA PRO A 20 -22.31 -36.62 -19.70
C PRO A 20 -22.93 -37.46 -18.57
N ARG A 21 -23.05 -38.77 -18.78
CA ARG A 21 -23.65 -39.70 -17.82
C ARG A 21 -22.70 -40.00 -16.66
N VAL A 22 -23.24 -39.97 -15.45
CA VAL A 22 -22.69 -40.70 -14.29
C VAL A 22 -23.17 -42.15 -14.41
N ASN A 23 -22.25 -43.12 -14.32
CA ASN A 23 -22.60 -44.55 -14.35
C ASN A 23 -22.78 -45.14 -12.95
N GLN A 24 -23.77 -46.03 -12.84
CA GLN A 24 -24.29 -46.74 -11.65
C GLN A 24 -25.08 -47.96 -12.17
N VAL A 25 -25.26 -49.09 -11.48
CA VAL A 25 -24.86 -49.58 -10.12
C VAL A 25 -24.33 -51.02 -10.30
N ASN A 26 -23.71 -51.63 -9.27
CA ASN A 26 -23.89 -53.04 -8.78
C ASN A 26 -22.62 -53.56 -8.07
N GLY A 27 -22.65 -54.24 -6.91
CA GLY A 27 -23.76 -54.57 -6.00
C GLY A 27 -23.26 -55.28 -4.72
N TYR A 28 -24.14 -55.36 -3.70
CA TYR A 28 -24.06 -56.12 -2.42
C TYR A 28 -23.15 -57.39 -2.40
N GLN A 29 -22.47 -57.78 -1.32
CA GLN A 29 -23.00 -58.07 0.04
C GLN A 29 -21.88 -58.22 1.12
N SER A 30 -22.22 -58.60 2.36
CA SER A 30 -21.39 -58.46 3.58
C SER A 30 -20.90 -59.78 4.24
N SER A 31 -19.70 -59.79 4.86
CA SER A 31 -19.40 -60.67 6.02
C SER A 31 -18.14 -60.29 6.86
N SER A 32 -18.35 -60.28 8.18
CA SER A 32 -17.44 -60.66 9.30
C SER A 32 -15.93 -60.33 9.35
N SER A 33 -15.59 -59.52 10.39
CA SER A 33 -14.51 -59.71 11.40
C SER A 33 -13.01 -59.63 11.04
N PRO A 34 -12.15 -59.10 11.95
CA PRO A 34 -10.71 -58.93 11.70
C PRO A 34 -9.84 -60.00 12.40
N GLU A 35 -8.92 -60.64 11.66
CA GLU A 35 -7.88 -61.49 12.26
C GLU A 35 -6.55 -60.76 12.45
N ARG A 36 -5.95 -60.99 13.62
CA ARG A 36 -4.50 -60.83 13.86
C ARG A 36 -3.82 -62.17 13.58
N VAL A 37 -2.49 -62.14 13.38
CA VAL A 37 -1.46 -62.98 14.03
C VAL A 37 -0.13 -62.69 13.31
N SER A 38 0.84 -61.99 13.91
CA SER A 38 1.88 -62.47 14.84
C SER A 38 2.98 -63.31 14.18
N GLY A 39 4.25 -62.95 14.43
CA GLY A 39 5.42 -63.75 14.11
C GLY A 39 6.66 -63.32 14.90
N TYR A 40 6.98 -64.10 15.95
CA TYR A 40 8.28 -64.33 16.63
C TYR A 40 9.19 -63.12 16.99
N HIS A 41 9.50 -62.85 18.28
CA HIS A 41 10.40 -63.60 19.19
C HIS A 41 11.80 -63.89 18.58
N SER A 42 12.96 -63.74 19.23
CA SER A 42 13.46 -63.10 20.46
C SER A 42 14.82 -63.76 20.69
N ASP A 43 15.90 -63.02 20.96
CA ASP A 43 17.14 -63.63 21.47
C ASP A 43 18.01 -62.62 22.25
N PHE A 44 18.86 -63.16 23.12
CA PHE A 44 19.84 -62.50 24.00
C PHE A 44 19.37 -61.82 25.30
N MET A 45 19.13 -62.66 26.32
CA MET A 45 19.98 -62.62 27.53
C MET A 45 21.22 -63.51 27.25
N GLU A 46 22.37 -63.46 27.91
CA GLU A 46 22.69 -63.07 29.29
C GLU A 46 24.22 -62.85 29.38
N SER A 47 24.72 -61.85 30.11
CA SER A 47 26.03 -61.98 30.78
C SER A 47 26.15 -61.03 31.96
N SER A 48 26.77 -61.52 33.04
CA SER A 48 26.85 -60.87 34.34
C SER A 48 28.20 -60.16 34.53
N ALA A 49 28.15 -58.94 35.07
CA ALA A 49 29.29 -58.31 35.73
C ALA A 49 28.80 -57.62 37.02
N SER A 50 29.46 -57.93 38.13
CA SER A 50 28.98 -57.65 39.49
C SER A 50 29.72 -56.50 40.16
N VAL A 51 28.96 -55.61 40.85
CA VAL A 51 29.35 -54.92 42.11
C VAL A 51 30.42 -53.81 41.95
N PRO A 52 30.41 -52.69 42.75
CA PRO A 52 29.75 -52.51 44.04
C PRO A 52 28.69 -51.41 44.15
N SER A 53 27.87 -51.62 45.18
CA SER A 53 26.94 -50.69 45.78
C SER A 53 27.63 -49.51 46.47
N SER A 54 27.02 -48.33 46.39
CA SER A 54 27.07 -47.33 47.46
C SER A 54 25.64 -46.89 47.80
N HIS A 55 25.01 -47.61 48.73
CA HIS A 55 23.78 -47.13 49.35
C HIS A 55 24.09 -45.89 50.19
N THR A 56 23.56 -44.73 49.79
CA THR A 56 23.16 -43.71 50.76
C THR A 56 21.65 -43.58 50.73
N SER A 57 21.01 -44.10 51.77
CA SER A 57 19.57 -44.06 51.93
C SER A 57 19.11 -42.64 52.28
N LYS A 58 18.33 -42.03 51.38
CA LYS A 58 17.39 -40.97 51.75
C LYS A 58 15.99 -41.32 51.25
N SER A 59 15.31 -42.14 52.06
CA SER A 59 13.85 -42.16 52.06
C SER A 59 13.38 -40.74 52.37
N SER A 60 12.79 -40.07 51.38
CA SER A 60 12.08 -38.81 51.58
C SER A 60 10.60 -39.09 51.37
N THR A 61 9.84 -39.04 52.45
CA THR A 61 8.38 -38.98 52.39
C THR A 61 8.00 -37.74 51.57
N MET A 62 7.39 -37.94 50.40
CA MET A 62 6.90 -36.83 49.60
C MET A 62 5.85 -36.06 50.38
N SER A 63 5.94 -34.72 50.37
CA SER A 63 4.93 -33.85 50.96
C SER A 63 3.56 -34.08 50.30
N ALA A 64 2.48 -33.82 51.05
CA ALA A 64 1.11 -33.93 50.55
C ALA A 64 0.91 -33.05 49.29
N SER A 65 1.42 -31.82 49.31
CA SER A 65 1.39 -30.90 48.17
C SER A 65 2.13 -31.44 46.94
N ASN A 66 3.29 -32.10 47.10
CA ASN A 66 3.99 -32.72 45.97
C ASN A 66 3.20 -33.88 45.36
N VAL A 67 2.52 -34.68 46.19
CA VAL A 67 1.67 -35.79 45.72
C VAL A 67 0.45 -35.25 44.99
N ALA A 68 -0.21 -34.21 45.52
CA ALA A 68 -1.34 -33.54 44.89
C ALA A 68 -0.96 -32.91 43.53
N ALA A 69 0.06 -32.05 43.51
CA ALA A 69 0.52 -31.39 42.28
C ALA A 69 0.99 -32.39 41.20
N SER A 70 1.67 -33.47 41.59
CA SER A 70 2.11 -34.53 40.67
C SER A 70 0.94 -35.34 40.09
N ARG A 71 -0.12 -35.57 40.89
CA ARG A 71 -1.36 -36.21 40.42
C ARG A 71 -2.09 -35.32 39.41
N SER A 72 -2.37 -34.06 39.77
CA SER A 72 -3.05 -33.12 38.89
C SER A 72 -2.29 -32.86 37.59
N TYR A 73 -0.94 -32.80 37.63
CA TYR A 73 -0.13 -32.74 36.42
C TYR A 73 -0.36 -33.92 35.48
N LYS A 74 -0.33 -35.16 35.98
CA LYS A 74 -0.49 -36.36 35.14
C LYS A 74 -1.88 -36.41 34.51
N GLU A 75 -2.90 -36.08 35.29
CA GLU A 75 -4.30 -36.07 34.86
C GLU A 75 -4.54 -34.99 33.80
N ALA A 76 -4.09 -33.75 34.05
CA ALA A 76 -4.18 -32.66 33.09
C ALA A 76 -3.32 -32.88 31.83
N ALA A 77 -2.15 -33.52 31.94
CA ALA A 77 -1.33 -33.85 30.78
C ALA A 77 -2.05 -34.84 29.86
N ASN A 78 -2.77 -35.81 30.43
CA ASN A 78 -3.60 -36.73 29.67
C ASN A 78 -4.73 -35.98 28.94
N PHE A 79 -5.46 -35.10 29.63
CA PHE A 79 -6.49 -34.25 29.03
C PHE A 79 -5.93 -33.34 27.92
N PHE A 80 -4.75 -32.75 28.11
CA PHE A 80 -4.11 -31.91 27.10
C PHE A 80 -3.72 -32.71 25.85
N LEU A 81 -3.12 -33.90 26.02
CA LEU A 81 -2.75 -34.79 24.91
C LEU A 81 -3.97 -35.33 24.14
N THR A 82 -5.11 -35.55 24.81
CA THR A 82 -6.39 -35.93 24.17
C THR A 82 -7.20 -34.73 23.64
N ARG A 83 -6.60 -33.52 23.60
CA ARG A 83 -7.19 -32.25 23.13
C ARG A 83 -8.37 -31.72 23.97
N GLN A 84 -8.55 -32.22 25.19
CA GLN A 84 -9.53 -31.76 26.19
C GLN A 84 -8.92 -30.62 27.03
N MET A 85 -8.61 -29.50 26.38
CA MET A 85 -7.82 -28.41 27.00
C MET A 85 -8.57 -27.66 28.10
N ALA A 86 -9.90 -27.57 28.01
CA ALA A 86 -10.74 -26.98 29.06
C ALA A 86 -10.66 -27.78 30.36
N ASP A 87 -10.76 -29.11 30.25
CA ASP A 87 -10.66 -30.05 31.37
C ASP A 87 -9.23 -30.08 31.94
N ALA A 88 -8.21 -30.08 31.09
CA ALA A 88 -6.82 -29.93 31.51
C ALA A 88 -6.59 -28.65 32.35
N LEU A 89 -7.18 -27.52 31.93
CA LEU A 89 -7.09 -26.27 32.67
C LEU A 89 -7.88 -26.30 33.99
N ALA A 90 -9.05 -26.95 34.01
CA ALA A 90 -9.85 -27.12 35.21
C ALA A 90 -9.12 -27.96 36.28
N VAL A 91 -8.40 -29.02 35.87
CA VAL A 91 -7.59 -29.86 36.77
C VAL A 91 -6.34 -29.15 37.28
N LEU A 92 -5.70 -28.28 36.47
CA LEU A 92 -4.48 -27.58 36.87
C LEU A 92 -4.71 -26.40 37.81
N ARG A 93 -5.76 -25.58 37.60
CA ARG A 93 -5.98 -24.35 38.37
C ARG A 93 -5.92 -24.55 39.90
N PRO A 94 -6.60 -25.55 40.51
CA PRO A 94 -6.50 -25.79 41.95
C PRO A 94 -5.09 -26.15 42.41
N ALA A 95 -4.34 -26.89 41.58
CA ALA A 95 -3.00 -27.37 41.89
C ALA A 95 -1.89 -26.32 41.71
N LEU A 96 -2.17 -25.12 41.19
CA LEU A 96 -1.16 -24.08 40.99
C LEU A 96 -0.54 -23.60 42.32
N ARG A 97 -1.32 -23.53 43.41
CA ARG A 97 -0.81 -23.17 44.75
C ARG A 97 0.08 -24.26 45.33
N ASP A 98 -0.36 -25.52 45.28
CA ASP A 98 0.49 -26.67 45.67
C ASP A 98 1.78 -26.72 44.83
N ALA A 99 1.69 -26.37 43.54
CA ALA A 99 2.83 -26.29 42.63
C ALA A 99 3.67 -25.00 42.74
N ALA A 100 3.29 -24.04 43.57
CA ALA A 100 4.13 -22.90 43.94
C ALA A 100 4.91 -23.17 45.23
N SER A 101 4.38 -24.00 46.14
CA SER A 101 4.98 -24.25 47.45
C SER A 101 6.40 -24.82 47.41
N GLN A 102 7.30 -24.31 48.26
CA GLN A 102 8.64 -24.92 48.42
C GLN A 102 8.57 -26.36 48.94
N SER A 103 7.47 -26.76 49.58
CA SER A 103 7.24 -28.14 49.98
C SER A 103 7.07 -29.11 48.79
N THR A 104 6.71 -28.60 47.62
CA THR A 104 6.60 -29.36 46.37
C THR A 104 7.94 -29.41 45.64
N GLN A 105 8.31 -30.58 45.10
CA GLN A 105 9.58 -30.73 44.40
C GLN A 105 9.63 -29.84 43.15
N ARG A 106 10.73 -29.08 42.97
CA ARG A 106 10.95 -28.18 41.82
C ARG A 106 10.61 -28.83 40.47
N ALA A 107 10.95 -30.11 40.26
CA ALA A 107 10.63 -30.83 39.03
C ALA A 107 9.11 -30.99 38.78
N THR A 108 8.30 -31.08 39.85
CA THR A 108 6.83 -31.08 39.78
C THR A 108 6.31 -29.67 39.50
N ARG A 109 6.84 -28.66 40.20
CA ARG A 109 6.47 -27.23 40.03
C ARG A 109 6.62 -26.78 38.58
N VAL A 110 7.82 -26.96 38.02
CA VAL A 110 8.15 -26.59 36.63
C VAL A 110 7.25 -27.31 35.62
N LYS A 111 6.92 -28.59 35.85
CA LYS A 111 6.02 -29.37 35.00
C LYS A 111 4.58 -28.84 35.00
N VAL A 112 4.01 -28.56 36.19
CA VAL A 112 2.66 -28.00 36.33
C VAL A 112 2.55 -26.66 35.60
N TRP A 113 3.47 -25.74 35.89
CA TRP A 113 3.46 -24.40 35.29
C TRP A 113 3.75 -24.40 33.78
N SER A 114 4.67 -25.23 33.31
CA SER A 114 4.95 -25.35 31.87
C SER A 114 3.75 -25.90 31.09
N LEU A 115 3.00 -26.85 31.67
CA LEU A 115 1.76 -27.35 31.07
C LEU A 115 0.65 -26.29 31.11
N TYR A 116 0.54 -25.52 32.19
CA TYR A 116 -0.37 -24.38 32.27
C TYR A 116 -0.09 -23.38 31.14
N PHE A 117 1.16 -22.95 30.94
CA PHE A 117 1.50 -22.02 29.86
C PHE A 117 1.31 -22.62 28.45
N ALA A 118 1.58 -23.91 28.25
CA ALA A 118 1.35 -24.59 26.98
C ALA A 118 -0.14 -24.63 26.58
N ILE A 119 -1.05 -24.74 27.56
CA ILE A 119 -2.50 -24.64 27.34
C ILE A 119 -2.89 -23.23 26.84
N PHE A 120 -2.30 -22.19 27.42
CA PHE A 120 -2.58 -20.80 27.02
C PHE A 120 -1.96 -20.46 25.64
N ASP A 121 -0.75 -20.94 25.35
CA ASP A 121 -0.12 -20.83 24.01
C ASP A 121 -1.01 -21.46 22.93
N ALA A 122 -1.51 -22.67 23.19
CA ALA A 122 -2.42 -23.37 22.28
C ALA A 122 -3.75 -22.59 22.10
N ALA A 123 -4.34 -22.08 23.19
CA ALA A 123 -5.60 -21.33 23.13
C ALA A 123 -5.50 -20.01 22.35
N VAL A 124 -4.35 -19.32 22.38
CA VAL A 124 -4.12 -18.07 21.63
C VAL A 124 -3.90 -18.33 20.13
N LYS A 125 -3.35 -19.50 19.76
CA LYS A 125 -3.10 -19.90 18.37
C LYS A 125 -4.35 -20.40 17.62
N MET A 126 -5.44 -20.69 18.31
CA MET A 126 -6.71 -21.16 17.71
C MET A 126 -7.41 -20.06 16.91
N SER A 127 -8.16 -20.45 15.87
CA SER A 127 -9.10 -19.53 15.21
C SER A 127 -10.24 -19.14 16.17
N PRO A 128 -10.94 -18.01 15.96
CA PRO A 128 -12.07 -17.62 16.80
C PRO A 128 -13.19 -18.68 16.85
N GLU A 129 -13.38 -19.44 15.78
CA GLU A 129 -14.39 -20.51 15.65
C GLU A 129 -13.97 -21.73 16.49
N GLU A 130 -12.72 -22.15 16.36
CA GLU A 130 -12.18 -23.27 17.14
C GLU A 130 -12.09 -22.94 18.64
N GLY A 131 -11.64 -21.74 18.98
CA GLY A 131 -11.59 -21.24 20.35
C GLY A 131 -12.97 -21.20 21.01
N LYS A 132 -13.98 -20.64 20.32
CA LYS A 132 -15.38 -20.65 20.78
C LYS A 132 -15.92 -22.07 21.00
N ARG A 133 -15.55 -23.02 20.13
CA ARG A 133 -16.01 -24.41 20.20
C ARG A 133 -15.41 -25.18 21.37
N ILE A 134 -14.13 -24.98 21.67
CA ILE A 134 -13.39 -25.74 22.70
C ILE A 134 -13.60 -25.15 24.10
N TRP A 135 -13.64 -23.82 24.21
CA TRP A 135 -13.63 -23.12 25.50
C TRP A 135 -14.92 -22.36 25.83
N GLY A 136 -15.84 -22.22 24.86
CA GLY A 136 -16.92 -21.25 24.95
C GLY A 136 -16.46 -19.83 24.58
N GLY A 137 -17.34 -19.05 23.96
CA GLY A 137 -16.98 -17.75 23.37
C GLY A 137 -16.67 -16.63 24.36
N GLN A 138 -16.99 -16.78 25.63
CA GLN A 138 -16.62 -15.82 26.69
C GLN A 138 -15.26 -16.20 27.30
N ASP A 139 -15.08 -17.46 27.71
CA ASP A 139 -13.84 -17.90 28.36
C ASP A 139 -12.65 -17.96 27.40
N TRP A 140 -12.84 -18.31 26.11
CA TRP A 140 -11.78 -18.18 25.11
C TRP A 140 -11.24 -16.74 25.03
N ARG A 141 -12.15 -15.75 24.90
CA ARG A 141 -11.77 -14.33 24.85
C ARG A 141 -11.09 -13.88 26.14
N ARG A 142 -11.51 -14.42 27.28
CA ARG A 142 -10.89 -14.16 28.59
C ARG A 142 -9.46 -14.70 28.66
N ILE A 143 -9.23 -15.92 28.21
CA ILE A 143 -7.90 -16.56 28.13
C ILE A 143 -6.98 -15.77 27.20
N VAL A 144 -7.43 -15.47 25.97
CA VAL A 144 -6.65 -14.69 24.99
C VAL A 144 -6.34 -13.29 25.51
N GLY A 145 -7.31 -12.62 26.15
CA GLY A 145 -7.10 -11.31 26.77
C GLY A 145 -6.05 -11.33 27.87
N ARG A 146 -6.03 -12.37 28.73
CA ARG A 146 -5.04 -12.49 29.81
C ARG A 146 -3.61 -12.63 29.29
N VAL A 147 -3.38 -13.46 28.27
CA VAL A 147 -2.04 -13.57 27.64
C VAL A 147 -1.65 -12.26 26.95
N ARG A 148 -2.53 -11.71 26.11
CA ARG A 148 -2.23 -10.50 25.32
C ARG A 148 -1.97 -9.27 26.17
N ASN A 149 -2.63 -9.16 27.33
CA ASN A 149 -2.49 -8.04 28.24
C ASN A 149 -1.49 -8.30 29.39
N GLY A 150 -0.76 -9.42 29.37
CA GLY A 150 0.25 -9.73 30.38
C GLY A 150 -0.27 -10.23 31.73
N LEU A 151 -1.58 -10.30 31.96
CA LEU A 151 -2.22 -10.66 33.24
C LEU A 151 -1.89 -12.09 33.76
N ILE A 152 -1.19 -12.90 32.97
CA ILE A 152 -0.64 -14.20 33.42
C ILE A 152 0.49 -14.00 34.44
N TRP A 153 1.19 -12.86 34.42
CA TRP A 153 2.21 -12.50 35.40
C TRP A 153 1.61 -12.41 36.81
N ASP A 154 0.53 -11.61 36.96
CA ASP A 154 -0.20 -11.44 38.22
C ASP A 154 -0.64 -12.79 38.82
N GLU A 155 -1.12 -13.73 37.99
CA GLU A 155 -1.55 -15.07 38.43
C GLU A 155 -0.41 -15.92 39.01
N VAL A 156 0.79 -15.76 38.49
CA VAL A 156 1.97 -16.53 38.91
C VAL A 156 2.52 -15.91 40.19
N GLU A 157 2.60 -14.58 40.25
CA GLU A 157 3.01 -13.86 41.46
C GLU A 157 2.04 -14.12 42.64
N ASP A 158 0.72 -14.06 42.41
CA ASP A 158 -0.29 -14.38 43.44
C ASP A 158 -0.25 -15.85 43.89
N ALA A 159 0.19 -16.78 43.03
CA ALA A 159 0.32 -18.19 43.39
C ALA A 159 1.58 -18.46 44.25
N TYR A 160 2.69 -17.75 43.99
CA TYR A 160 3.93 -17.84 44.77
C TYR A 160 3.95 -16.93 46.02
N LYS A 161 2.94 -16.09 46.21
CA LYS A 161 2.84 -15.14 47.33
C LYS A 161 2.84 -15.83 48.70
N GLY A 162 3.97 -15.71 49.42
CA GLY A 162 4.20 -16.37 50.71
C GLY A 162 4.86 -17.74 50.62
N GLU A 163 5.03 -18.29 49.41
CA GLU A 163 5.64 -19.60 49.12
C GLU A 163 7.09 -19.48 48.61
N GLY A 164 7.70 -18.30 48.66
CA GLY A 164 9.08 -18.05 48.22
C GLY A 164 9.22 -17.67 46.73
N PRO A 165 10.46 -17.59 46.20
CA PRO A 165 10.71 -17.09 44.85
C PRO A 165 10.21 -18.05 43.76
N ILE A 166 9.85 -17.47 42.61
CA ILE A 166 9.41 -18.21 41.43
C ILE A 166 10.59 -18.98 40.85
N ASP A 167 10.41 -20.27 40.50
CA ASP A 167 11.46 -21.04 39.84
C ASP A 167 11.85 -20.37 38.50
N THR A 168 13.14 -20.11 38.26
CA THR A 168 13.61 -19.46 37.03
C THR A 168 13.19 -20.20 35.75
N ASP A 169 13.03 -21.53 35.81
CA ASP A 169 12.50 -22.35 34.71
C ASP A 169 11.03 -21.97 34.36
N VAL A 170 10.23 -21.61 35.36
CA VAL A 170 8.84 -21.11 35.22
C VAL A 170 8.85 -19.69 34.66
N VAL A 171 9.73 -18.81 35.16
CA VAL A 171 9.90 -17.45 34.61
C VAL A 171 10.26 -17.51 33.12
N ILE A 172 11.24 -18.32 32.73
CA ILE A 172 11.65 -18.47 31.31
C ILE A 172 10.47 -18.94 30.44
N ALA A 173 9.68 -19.91 30.90
CA ALA A 173 8.53 -20.41 30.15
C ALA A 173 7.42 -19.35 30.00
N LEU A 174 7.19 -18.54 31.04
CA LEU A 174 6.22 -17.43 31.04
C LEU A 174 6.68 -16.28 30.14
N VAL A 175 7.95 -15.89 30.21
CA VAL A 175 8.58 -14.91 29.32
C VAL A 175 8.39 -15.34 27.86
N MET A 176 8.68 -16.60 27.51
CA MET A 176 8.47 -17.13 26.16
C MET A 176 7.01 -17.04 25.69
N LEU A 177 6.03 -17.33 26.57
CA LEU A 177 4.61 -17.21 26.26
C LEU A 177 4.20 -15.75 25.95
N VAL A 178 4.59 -14.81 26.81
CA VAL A 178 4.17 -13.41 26.67
C VAL A 178 4.96 -12.69 25.56
N LEU A 179 6.20 -13.10 25.26
CA LEU A 179 6.92 -12.60 24.08
C LEU A 179 6.30 -13.05 22.76
N ALA A 180 5.75 -14.28 22.71
CA ALA A 180 5.11 -14.81 21.52
C ALA A 180 3.75 -14.15 21.19
N HIS A 181 3.04 -13.66 22.22
CA HIS A 181 1.62 -13.28 22.10
C HIS A 181 1.21 -11.95 22.75
N GLY A 182 2.08 -11.35 23.57
CA GLY A 182 1.78 -10.17 24.38
C GLY A 182 1.80 -8.86 23.59
N ASN A 183 0.83 -7.99 23.86
CA ASN A 183 0.78 -6.62 23.35
C ASN A 183 1.67 -5.68 24.19
N ASP A 184 1.79 -5.92 25.50
CA ASP A 184 2.63 -5.13 26.39
C ASP A 184 3.98 -5.81 26.68
N GLN A 185 4.98 -5.37 25.93
CA GLN A 185 6.35 -5.84 26.10
C GLN A 185 7.14 -5.07 27.18
N LYS A 186 6.63 -3.94 27.71
CA LYS A 186 7.27 -3.20 28.81
C LYS A 186 7.07 -3.91 30.15
N THR A 187 5.89 -4.51 30.37
CA THR A 187 5.66 -5.32 31.57
C THR A 187 6.53 -6.57 31.55
N THR A 188 6.56 -7.30 30.41
CA THR A 188 7.43 -8.48 30.25
C THR A 188 8.91 -8.17 30.48
N GLN A 189 9.38 -7.01 30.01
CA GLN A 189 10.72 -6.50 30.27
C GLN A 189 11.05 -6.43 31.78
N LYS A 190 10.20 -5.78 32.59
CA LYS A 190 10.42 -5.60 34.03
C LYS A 190 10.59 -6.92 34.78
N HIS A 191 9.80 -7.95 34.44
CA HIS A 191 9.93 -9.25 35.09
C HIS A 191 11.20 -10.01 34.66
N ILE A 192 11.74 -9.77 33.45
CA ILE A 192 13.07 -10.29 33.07
C ILE A 192 14.17 -9.60 33.87
N GLU A 193 14.10 -8.27 34.04
CA GLU A 193 15.05 -7.48 34.86
C GLU A 193 15.05 -7.96 36.32
N ALA A 194 13.87 -8.10 36.93
CA ALA A 194 13.73 -8.63 38.28
C ALA A 194 14.30 -10.05 38.42
N ALA A 195 14.00 -10.95 37.48
CA ALA A 195 14.53 -12.31 37.51
C ALA A 195 16.05 -12.39 37.27
N LEU A 196 16.63 -11.46 36.52
CA LEU A 196 18.08 -11.31 36.37
C LEU A 196 18.73 -10.73 37.63
N ALA A 197 18.02 -9.90 38.41
CA ALA A 197 18.51 -9.39 39.68
C ALA A 197 18.50 -10.44 40.81
N GLU A 198 17.51 -11.34 40.83
CA GLU A 198 17.40 -12.42 41.84
C GLU A 198 18.32 -13.63 41.60
N LEU A 199 18.82 -13.82 40.38
CA LEU A 199 19.70 -14.93 40.05
C LEU A 199 21.12 -14.70 40.61
N PRO A 200 21.74 -15.71 41.28
CA PRO A 200 23.14 -15.62 41.68
C PRO A 200 24.09 -15.35 40.52
N SER A 201 25.28 -14.84 40.84
CA SER A 201 26.36 -14.66 39.87
C SER A 201 26.81 -16.02 39.28
N ALA A 202 27.58 -15.95 38.19
CA ALA A 202 27.95 -17.08 37.33
C ALA A 202 28.64 -18.29 38.03
N SER A 203 29.05 -18.15 39.29
CA SER A 203 29.91 -19.05 40.06
C SER A 203 29.24 -20.33 40.57
N ASP A 204 27.91 -20.37 40.70
CA ASP A 204 27.29 -21.23 41.71
C ASP A 204 26.85 -22.61 41.21
N SER A 205 26.48 -22.76 39.93
CA SER A 205 26.32 -24.08 39.28
C SER A 205 26.18 -24.00 37.76
N PRO A 206 26.50 -25.08 37.01
CA PRO A 206 26.24 -25.13 35.56
C PRO A 206 24.78 -24.93 35.17
N LYS A 207 23.82 -25.31 36.05
CA LYS A 207 22.39 -25.08 35.81
C LYS A 207 22.04 -23.60 35.98
N ALA A 208 22.49 -22.95 37.05
CA ALA A 208 22.26 -21.52 37.26
C ALA A 208 22.84 -20.69 36.11
N LEU A 209 24.05 -21.04 35.65
CA LEU A 209 24.68 -20.42 34.48
C LEU A 209 23.78 -20.55 33.23
N ALA A 210 23.33 -21.76 32.89
CA ALA A 210 22.47 -21.97 31.72
C ALA A 210 21.14 -21.18 31.80
N GLN A 211 20.54 -21.07 32.99
CA GLN A 211 19.30 -20.30 33.21
C GLN A 211 19.53 -18.79 33.08
N ARG A 212 20.61 -18.25 33.69
CA ARG A 212 20.99 -16.83 33.57
C ARG A 212 21.35 -16.47 32.12
N THR A 213 22.12 -17.33 31.43
CA THR A 213 22.40 -17.18 29.99
C THR A 213 21.12 -17.14 29.15
N LYS A 214 20.11 -17.98 29.46
CA LYS A 214 18.85 -17.98 28.69
C LYS A 214 17.98 -16.74 28.94
N LEU A 215 17.92 -16.24 30.17
CA LEU A 215 17.23 -14.97 30.46
C LEU A 215 17.95 -13.78 29.82
N MET A 216 19.28 -13.75 29.83
CA MET A 216 20.06 -12.73 29.12
C MET A 216 19.89 -12.80 27.61
N GLU A 217 19.81 -13.98 27.00
CA GLU A 217 19.49 -14.14 25.58
C GLU A 217 18.14 -13.50 25.26
N LEU A 218 17.11 -13.75 26.08
CA LEU A 218 15.78 -13.17 25.94
C LEU A 218 15.78 -11.64 26.18
N TYR A 219 16.56 -11.16 27.17
CA TYR A 219 16.77 -9.74 27.42
C TYR A 219 17.43 -9.03 26.22
N ILE A 220 18.48 -9.61 25.66
CA ILE A 220 19.20 -9.07 24.49
C ILE A 220 18.29 -9.03 23.25
N LEU A 221 17.46 -10.05 23.05
CA LEU A 221 16.55 -10.12 21.91
C LEU A 221 15.35 -9.15 21.99
N HIS A 222 14.92 -8.75 23.19
CA HIS A 222 13.61 -8.11 23.37
C HIS A 222 13.62 -6.81 24.19
N VAL A 223 14.65 -6.58 25.00
CA VAL A 223 14.79 -5.42 25.89
C VAL A 223 15.92 -4.50 25.48
N LEU A 224 17.12 -5.04 25.19
CA LEU A 224 18.28 -4.26 24.75
C LEU A 224 18.01 -3.27 23.58
N PRO A 225 17.09 -3.54 22.63
CA PRO A 225 16.70 -2.56 21.60
C PRO A 225 15.97 -1.30 22.12
N ARG A 226 15.72 -1.16 23.44
CA ARG A 226 14.78 -0.16 23.99
C ARG A 226 15.25 0.68 25.18
N VAL A 227 16.18 0.21 26.01
CA VAL A 227 16.54 0.87 27.28
C VAL A 227 17.97 1.38 27.41
N ASP A 228 18.84 1.16 26.41
CA ASP A 228 20.25 1.58 26.44
C ASP A 228 21.09 1.04 27.62
N GLU A 229 20.63 -0.02 28.27
CA GLU A 229 21.37 -0.74 29.30
C GLU A 229 22.29 -1.80 28.68
N TRP A 230 23.44 -1.34 28.22
CA TRP A 230 24.43 -2.18 27.52
C TRP A 230 25.20 -3.15 28.42
N ASP A 231 25.14 -2.97 29.75
CA ASP A 231 25.92 -3.78 30.68
C ASP A 231 25.49 -5.26 30.70
N TYR A 232 24.21 -5.55 30.49
CA TYR A 232 23.72 -6.92 30.32
C TYR A 232 24.31 -7.62 29.08
N ALA A 233 24.61 -6.89 28.00
CA ALA A 233 25.28 -7.46 26.82
C ALA A 233 26.77 -7.75 27.09
N ARG A 234 27.44 -6.91 27.90
CA ARG A 234 28.80 -7.18 28.39
C ARG A 234 28.81 -8.39 29.34
N GLU A 235 27.86 -8.47 30.27
CA GLU A 235 27.74 -9.57 31.22
C GLU A 235 27.47 -10.90 30.50
N PHE A 236 26.53 -10.95 29.54
CA PHE A 236 26.28 -12.13 28.71
C PHE A 236 27.54 -12.60 27.96
N CYS A 237 28.30 -11.66 27.39
CA CYS A 237 29.54 -11.97 26.69
C CYS A 237 30.58 -12.61 27.63
N GLN A 238 30.77 -12.03 28.83
CA GLN A 238 31.68 -12.54 29.84
C GLN A 238 31.24 -13.91 30.39
N MET A 239 29.94 -14.10 30.62
CA MET A 239 29.36 -15.32 31.17
C MET A 239 29.26 -16.48 30.17
N SER A 240 29.18 -16.21 28.87
CA SER A 240 29.02 -17.27 27.87
C SER A 240 30.20 -18.25 27.88
N PRO A 241 29.98 -19.55 28.17
CA PRO A 241 31.04 -20.56 28.16
C PRO A 241 31.39 -21.04 26.73
N PHE A 242 30.68 -20.52 25.72
CA PHE A 242 30.84 -20.90 24.30
C PHE A 242 31.67 -19.88 23.50
N LEU A 243 32.07 -18.78 24.12
CA LEU A 243 32.98 -17.78 23.57
C LEU A 243 34.37 -17.98 24.21
N ASP A 244 35.40 -18.11 23.39
CA ASP A 244 36.80 -17.98 23.82
C ASP A 244 37.19 -16.51 23.96
N ALA A 245 38.39 -16.24 24.48
CA ALA A 245 38.87 -14.88 24.78
C ALA A 245 38.74 -13.96 23.57
N ASP A 246 39.26 -14.38 22.41
CA ASP A 246 39.23 -13.63 21.16
C ASP A 246 37.79 -13.30 20.72
N LYS A 247 36.85 -14.24 20.85
CA LYS A 247 35.43 -13.99 20.51
C LYS A 247 34.75 -13.04 21.50
N LYS A 248 35.14 -13.07 22.79
CA LYS A 248 34.64 -12.12 23.78
C LYS A 248 35.13 -10.70 23.48
N GLU A 249 36.42 -10.56 23.20
CA GLU A 249 37.03 -9.28 22.82
C GLU A 249 36.40 -8.70 21.54
N ASN A 250 36.26 -9.50 20.48
CA ASN A 250 35.61 -9.06 19.24
C ASN A 250 34.14 -8.63 19.43
N PHE A 251 33.39 -9.32 20.30
CA PHE A 251 32.00 -8.94 20.61
C PHE A 251 31.93 -7.62 21.40
N LEU A 252 32.81 -7.44 22.39
CA LEU A 252 32.89 -6.21 23.18
C LEU A 252 33.28 -5.00 22.29
N THR A 253 34.29 -5.15 21.44
CA THR A 253 34.70 -4.11 20.47
C THR A 253 33.56 -3.73 19.51
N ALA A 254 32.77 -4.71 19.03
CA ALA A 254 31.60 -4.43 18.20
C ALA A 254 30.48 -3.72 18.98
N LEU A 255 30.32 -4.01 20.27
CA LEU A 255 29.35 -3.36 21.16
C LEU A 255 29.72 -1.89 21.40
N GLU A 256 31.00 -1.60 21.67
CA GLU A 256 31.54 -0.24 21.86
C GLU A 256 31.42 0.60 20.59
N ALA A 257 31.67 0.02 19.42
CA ALA A 257 31.47 0.69 18.13
C ALA A 257 30.01 1.11 17.92
N LEU A 258 29.04 0.24 18.27
CA LEU A 258 27.61 0.53 18.19
C LEU A 258 27.15 1.59 19.21
N GLN A 259 27.69 1.56 20.43
CA GLN A 259 27.47 2.62 21.44
C GLN A 259 27.93 3.98 20.90
N LYS A 260 29.14 4.03 20.33
CA LYS A 260 29.72 5.27 19.77
C LYS A 260 28.90 5.79 18.59
N GLU A 261 28.54 4.93 17.63
CA GLU A 261 27.71 5.31 16.48
C GLU A 261 26.37 5.92 16.93
N LYS A 262 25.73 5.31 17.95
CA LYS A 262 24.46 5.82 18.48
C LYS A 262 24.61 7.15 19.23
N ALA A 263 25.65 7.31 20.04
CA ALA A 263 25.95 8.59 20.70
C ALA A 263 26.21 9.72 19.68
N GLU A 264 26.90 9.42 18.58
CA GLU A 264 27.10 10.36 17.48
C GLU A 264 25.81 10.69 16.70
N GLN A 265 24.83 9.78 16.66
CA GLN A 265 23.50 10.04 16.07
C GLN A 265 22.64 10.91 17.00
N GLU A 266 22.67 10.68 18.31
CA GLU A 266 21.91 11.47 19.28
C GLU A 266 22.47 12.89 19.44
N ALA A 267 23.80 13.04 19.41
CA ALA A 267 24.45 14.35 19.34
C ALA A 267 24.05 15.14 18.08
N ARG A 268 23.94 14.47 16.93
CA ARG A 268 23.43 15.08 15.68
C ARG A 268 21.97 15.51 15.81
N ARG A 269 21.09 14.67 16.39
CA ARG A 269 19.68 15.03 16.62
C ARG A 269 19.56 16.27 17.52
N LEU A 270 20.31 16.33 18.62
CA LEU A 270 20.31 17.48 19.53
C LEU A 270 20.83 18.77 18.87
N GLU A 271 21.82 18.66 17.98
CA GLU A 271 22.31 19.79 17.19
C GLU A 271 21.27 20.27 16.16
N GLU A 272 20.58 19.35 15.47
CA GLU A 272 19.46 19.65 14.57
C GLU A 272 18.28 20.32 15.31
N GLU A 273 17.93 19.82 16.50
CA GLU A 273 16.91 20.40 17.38
C GLU A 273 17.30 21.83 17.85
N ARG A 274 18.57 22.05 18.21
CA ARG A 274 19.10 23.39 18.54
C ARG A 274 19.02 24.35 17.36
N MET A 275 19.49 23.92 16.18
CA MET A 275 19.47 24.73 14.97
C MET A 275 18.04 25.09 14.54
N ALA A 276 17.08 24.18 14.73
CA ALA A 276 15.66 24.44 14.52
C ALA A 276 15.08 25.47 15.52
N ALA A 277 15.48 25.41 16.79
CA ALA A 277 15.07 26.38 17.81
C ALA A 277 15.65 27.78 17.52
N GLU A 278 16.93 27.89 17.15
CA GLU A 278 17.56 29.17 16.75
C GLU A 278 16.92 29.77 15.48
N ALA A 279 16.52 28.93 14.52
CA ALA A 279 15.78 29.37 13.34
C ALA A 279 14.40 29.93 13.71
N ALA A 280 13.65 29.24 14.57
CA ALA A 280 12.35 29.70 15.06
C ALA A 280 12.44 31.03 15.83
N GLU A 281 13.49 31.23 16.65
CA GLU A 281 13.71 32.50 17.36
C GLU A 281 14.02 33.66 16.39
N ARG A 282 14.75 33.40 15.29
CA ARG A 282 14.99 34.40 14.24
C ARG A 282 13.71 34.76 13.49
N GLU A 283 12.87 33.79 13.15
CA GLU A 283 11.57 34.07 12.52
C GLU A 283 10.64 34.87 13.45
N ALA A 284 10.63 34.57 14.75
CA ALA A 284 9.87 35.34 15.74
C ALA A 284 10.31 36.81 15.80
N LYS A 285 11.62 37.09 15.82
CA LYS A 285 12.16 38.47 15.80
C LYS A 285 11.83 39.21 14.51
N LEU A 286 11.94 38.55 13.35
CA LEU A 286 11.54 39.11 12.05
C LEU A 286 10.03 39.40 11.96
N ALA A 287 9.19 38.57 12.59
CA ALA A 287 7.76 38.82 12.70
C ALA A 287 7.46 40.05 13.59
N GLU A 288 8.19 40.22 14.69
CA GLU A 288 8.06 41.37 15.58
C GLU A 288 8.51 42.69 14.93
N GLU A 289 9.59 42.68 14.15
CA GLU A 289 10.02 43.85 13.36
C GLU A 289 8.97 44.24 12.31
N ARG A 290 8.44 43.28 11.54
CA ARG A 290 7.36 43.53 10.57
C ARG A 290 6.10 44.11 11.22
N LEU A 291 5.77 43.68 12.44
CA LEU A 291 4.68 44.26 13.22
C LEU A 291 4.96 45.71 13.60
N ARG A 292 6.18 46.04 14.07
CA ARG A 292 6.59 47.42 14.39
C ARG A 292 6.60 48.33 13.16
N GLU A 293 7.08 47.85 12.02
CA GLU A 293 7.02 48.58 10.74
C GLU A 293 5.56 48.86 10.36
N SER A 294 4.67 47.87 10.45
CA SER A 294 3.24 48.04 10.15
C SER A 294 2.55 49.04 11.09
N ALA A 295 2.91 49.06 12.37
CA ALA A 295 2.39 50.00 13.35
C ALA A 295 2.82 51.44 13.04
N SER A 296 4.11 51.66 12.75
CA SER A 296 4.63 53.00 12.38
C SER A 296 4.06 53.52 11.05
N ALA A 297 3.80 52.63 10.09
CA ALA A 297 3.10 52.97 8.84
C ALA A 297 1.64 53.39 9.09
N SER A 298 0.98 52.83 10.11
CA SER A 298 -0.37 53.24 10.52
C SER A 298 -0.39 54.60 11.21
N GLU A 299 0.58 54.91 12.08
CA GLU A 299 0.72 56.23 12.73
C GLU A 299 1.02 57.35 11.73
N ASN A 300 1.86 57.08 10.72
CA ASN A 300 2.11 58.07 9.67
C ASN A 300 0.88 58.32 8.79
N ARG A 301 0.01 57.32 8.58
CA ARG A 301 -1.29 57.53 7.93
C ARG A 301 -2.22 58.38 8.81
N SER A 302 -2.29 58.13 10.12
CA SER A 302 -3.17 58.90 11.02
C SER A 302 -2.73 60.37 11.20
N ARG A 303 -1.42 60.65 11.22
CA ARG A 303 -0.92 62.05 11.21
C ARG A 303 -1.20 62.80 9.90
N SER A 304 -1.34 62.10 8.77
CA SER A 304 -1.66 62.73 7.48
C SER A 304 -3.13 63.14 7.35
N THR A 305 -4.05 62.42 8.02
CA THR A 305 -5.49 62.71 7.97
C THR A 305 -5.92 63.80 8.94
N VAL A 306 -5.26 63.95 10.09
CA VAL A 306 -5.56 65.02 11.07
C VAL A 306 -5.23 66.42 10.53
N ARG A 307 -4.32 66.56 9.55
CA ARG A 307 -3.91 67.87 8.99
C ARG A 307 -4.82 68.44 7.89
N LYS A 308 -5.95 67.80 7.60
CA LYS A 308 -6.97 68.28 6.62
C LYS A 308 -8.36 68.53 7.23
N GLY A 309 -8.50 68.45 8.56
CA GLY A 309 -9.78 68.52 9.27
C GLY A 309 -10.28 69.91 9.64
N ASP A 310 -9.46 70.97 9.54
CA ASP A 310 -9.81 72.32 10.00
C ASP A 310 -9.68 73.38 8.90
N ASN A 311 -10.75 73.57 8.11
CA ASN A 311 -11.22 74.91 7.71
C ASN A 311 -12.59 74.90 7.01
N LYS A 312 -13.47 75.78 7.52
CA LYS A 312 -14.60 76.44 6.84
C LYS A 312 -15.83 75.63 6.44
N SER A 313 -16.83 75.69 7.32
CA SER A 313 -18.19 76.03 6.90
C SER A 313 -18.26 77.51 6.46
N GLN A 314 -18.93 77.79 5.33
CA GLN A 314 -19.90 78.90 5.11
C GLN A 314 -20.12 79.18 3.61
N SER A 315 -21.40 79.25 3.19
CA SER A 315 -21.88 79.69 1.87
C SER A 315 -21.39 78.88 0.65
N GLY A 316 -22.07 78.83 -0.49
CA GLY A 316 -23.37 79.39 -0.86
C GLY A 316 -23.46 79.55 -2.38
N THR A 317 -24.60 79.16 -2.97
CA THR A 317 -25.08 79.51 -4.34
C THR A 317 -24.33 79.04 -5.60
N MET A 318 -25.12 78.37 -6.45
CA MET A 318 -25.26 78.53 -7.92
C MET A 318 -24.26 77.99 -8.97
N ARG A 319 -24.89 77.34 -9.97
CA ARG A 319 -24.67 77.41 -11.44
C ARG A 319 -23.42 76.77 -12.09
N SER A 320 -23.66 75.54 -12.57
CA SER A 320 -23.77 75.18 -14.01
C SER A 320 -22.57 75.26 -14.98
N ARG A 321 -22.52 74.20 -15.82
CA ARG A 321 -22.14 74.14 -17.26
C ARG A 321 -20.67 73.98 -17.70
N LYS A 322 -20.47 72.81 -18.32
CA LYS A 322 -19.91 72.56 -19.68
C LYS A 322 -18.39 72.63 -19.93
N ARG A 323 -17.92 71.52 -20.55
CA ARG A 323 -16.95 71.42 -21.68
C ARG A 323 -15.49 71.83 -21.37
N SER A 324 -14.46 71.35 -22.08
CA SER A 324 -14.28 70.22 -23.02
C SER A 324 -12.79 70.09 -23.37
N THR A 325 -12.39 69.05 -24.15
CA THR A 325 -11.22 69.02 -25.08
C THR A 325 -9.80 69.16 -24.45
N ALA A 326 -8.68 68.68 -25.01
CA ALA A 326 -8.31 67.80 -26.13
C ALA A 326 -6.80 67.40 -25.91
N ARG A 327 -6.32 66.16 -26.08
CA ARG A 327 -5.89 65.44 -27.32
C ARG A 327 -4.48 65.80 -27.88
N SER A 328 -3.51 64.89 -27.71
CA SER A 328 -2.36 64.59 -28.62
C SER A 328 -1.63 63.32 -28.10
N THR A 329 -1.42 62.18 -28.79
CA THR A 329 -0.65 61.86 -30.03
C THR A 329 0.86 62.15 -29.90
N ALA A 330 1.82 61.28 -30.24
CA ALA A 330 1.81 60.00 -31.00
C ALA A 330 3.08 59.11 -30.74
N SER A 331 3.05 57.83 -31.19
CA SER A 331 4.03 57.07 -32.05
C SER A 331 5.58 57.09 -31.78
N SER A 332 6.43 56.09 -32.11
CA SER A 332 6.32 54.77 -32.80
C SER A 332 7.55 53.83 -32.54
N ASP A 333 7.50 52.60 -33.10
CA ASP A 333 8.57 51.76 -33.71
C ASP A 333 9.76 51.13 -32.93
N TYR A 334 9.62 49.83 -32.63
CA TYR A 334 10.25 48.66 -33.30
C TYR A 334 11.72 48.68 -33.83
N ARG A 335 12.64 47.92 -33.19
CA ARG A 335 13.53 46.82 -33.73
C ARG A 335 14.87 46.61 -32.98
N PRO A 336 15.54 45.42 -33.13
CA PRO A 336 16.60 44.95 -32.21
C PRO A 336 18.00 44.76 -32.86
N ALA A 337 19.00 44.39 -32.04
CA ALA A 337 20.35 43.96 -32.46
C ALA A 337 21.01 43.05 -31.40
N SER A 338 22.09 42.29 -31.65
CA SER A 338 22.47 41.45 -32.81
C SER A 338 23.65 40.52 -32.40
N ARG A 339 23.84 39.40 -33.11
CA ARG A 339 24.83 38.33 -32.81
C ARG A 339 26.32 38.76 -32.82
N ARG A 340 27.16 37.96 -32.13
CA ARG A 340 28.51 37.59 -32.62
C ARG A 340 28.72 36.07 -32.51
N SER A 341 29.66 35.53 -33.31
CA SER A 341 29.72 34.12 -33.72
C SER A 341 31.13 33.52 -33.73
N ARG A 342 31.24 32.20 -33.48
CA ARG A 342 32.32 31.25 -33.87
C ARG A 342 31.77 29.83 -33.61
N SER A 343 32.07 28.77 -34.36
CA SER A 343 32.47 28.56 -35.77
C SER A 343 32.27 27.06 -36.10
N GLN A 344 31.86 26.70 -37.32
CA GLN A 344 31.41 25.34 -37.68
C GLN A 344 32.54 24.30 -37.88
N ARG A 345 32.25 23.02 -37.58
CA ARG A 345 32.48 21.78 -38.39
C ARG A 345 32.26 20.52 -37.51
N PRO A 346 31.97 19.34 -38.08
CA PRO A 346 30.90 19.03 -39.02
C PRO A 346 29.96 17.92 -38.46
N TYR A 347 28.95 17.54 -39.25
CA TYR A 347 27.94 16.53 -38.91
C TYR A 347 28.55 15.11 -38.80
N GLN A 348 28.26 14.39 -37.72
CA GLN A 348 28.45 12.94 -37.62
C GLN A 348 27.28 12.32 -36.81
N ASP A 349 26.97 11.07 -37.12
CA ASP A 349 25.66 10.45 -36.88
C ASP A 349 25.72 9.50 -35.66
N ASP A 350 25.54 10.05 -34.45
CA ASP A 350 25.56 9.29 -33.19
C ASP A 350 24.13 9.14 -32.63
N SER A 351 23.39 8.15 -33.13
CA SER A 351 22.01 7.86 -32.68
C SER A 351 21.83 6.57 -31.85
N ASP A 352 22.92 5.84 -31.54
CA ASP A 352 22.85 4.54 -30.86
C ASP A 352 23.48 4.46 -29.44
N ASP A 353 24.32 5.43 -29.01
CA ASP A 353 25.20 5.25 -27.83
C ASP A 353 24.67 5.74 -26.46
N ALA A 354 23.44 6.27 -26.40
CA ALA A 354 22.81 6.69 -25.14
C ALA A 354 22.29 5.51 -24.29
N LEU A 355 22.19 4.31 -24.86
CA LEU A 355 21.67 3.09 -24.19
C LEU A 355 22.77 2.05 -23.88
N SER A 356 24.01 2.30 -24.32
CA SER A 356 25.15 1.37 -24.22
C SER A 356 26.15 1.74 -23.11
N THR A 357 26.18 3.01 -22.67
CA THR A 357 27.28 3.60 -21.89
C THR A 357 27.11 3.54 -20.37
N VAL A 358 26.85 2.34 -19.82
CA VAL A 358 26.98 2.04 -18.38
C VAL A 358 28.01 0.92 -18.14
N SER A 359 29.19 1.06 -18.74
CA SER A 359 30.31 0.13 -18.60
C SER A 359 31.16 0.43 -17.34
N GLY A 360 30.65 0.07 -16.16
CA GLY A 360 31.28 0.47 -14.89
C GLY A 360 31.10 -0.43 -13.65
N ALA A 361 30.58 -1.65 -13.78
CA ALA A 361 30.41 -2.56 -12.63
C ALA A 361 30.90 -4.00 -12.94
N PRO A 362 31.57 -4.69 -12.00
CA PRO A 362 32.26 -5.94 -12.30
C PRO A 362 31.31 -7.13 -12.51
N ARG A 363 31.69 -8.03 -13.46
CA ARG A 363 31.03 -9.29 -13.85
C ARG A 363 30.94 -10.36 -12.73
N ARG A 364 30.38 -10.03 -11.56
CA ARG A 364 30.39 -10.91 -10.36
C ARG A 364 29.02 -11.26 -9.77
N ALA A 365 27.92 -10.91 -10.43
CA ALA A 365 26.54 -11.21 -9.98
C ALA A 365 25.95 -12.52 -10.57
N ARG A 366 26.27 -12.88 -11.82
CA ARG A 366 25.85 -14.15 -12.45
C ARG A 366 26.70 -15.33 -11.99
N ASN A 367 26.53 -15.73 -10.72
CA ASN A 367 26.77 -17.11 -10.25
C ASN A 367 26.39 -17.38 -8.78
N ILE A 368 25.88 -16.39 -8.02
CA ILE A 368 25.72 -16.56 -6.56
C ILE A 368 24.79 -17.73 -6.22
N PHE A 369 23.62 -17.88 -6.86
CA PHE A 369 22.69 -18.97 -6.50
C PHE A 369 23.21 -20.38 -6.88
N SER A 370 23.73 -20.57 -8.09
CA SER A 370 24.33 -21.83 -8.55
C SER A 370 25.61 -22.19 -7.78
N GLN A 371 26.43 -21.20 -7.42
CA GLN A 371 27.57 -21.42 -6.53
C GLN A 371 27.12 -21.69 -5.10
N THR A 372 26.07 -21.04 -4.56
CA THR A 372 25.60 -21.37 -3.21
C THR A 372 24.97 -22.75 -3.10
N SER A 373 24.25 -23.26 -4.11
CA SER A 373 23.71 -24.63 -4.06
C SER A 373 24.81 -25.68 -4.22
N ASN A 374 25.76 -25.47 -5.14
CA ASN A 374 26.90 -26.38 -5.31
C ASN A 374 27.90 -26.28 -4.15
N PHE A 375 28.12 -25.10 -3.57
CA PHE A 375 28.93 -24.91 -2.37
C PHE A 375 28.25 -25.52 -1.15
N ALA A 376 26.96 -25.27 -0.90
CA ALA A 376 26.23 -25.92 0.19
C ALA A 376 26.18 -27.45 0.02
N GLY A 377 25.93 -27.97 -1.19
CA GLY A 377 25.93 -29.40 -1.48
C GLY A 377 27.31 -30.05 -1.33
N THR A 378 28.38 -29.36 -1.72
CA THR A 378 29.76 -29.83 -1.53
C THR A 378 30.17 -29.73 -0.06
N LEU A 379 29.80 -28.66 0.65
CA LEU A 379 30.10 -28.44 2.05
C LEU A 379 29.35 -29.43 2.95
N VAL A 380 28.08 -29.74 2.66
CA VAL A 380 27.32 -30.81 3.35
C VAL A 380 27.95 -32.19 3.11
N LYS A 381 28.44 -32.48 1.89
CA LYS A 381 29.21 -33.71 1.64
C LYS A 381 30.55 -33.73 2.37
N TYR A 382 31.25 -32.61 2.47
CA TYR A 382 32.52 -32.49 3.20
C TYR A 382 32.34 -32.62 4.72
N VAL A 383 31.27 -32.02 5.26
CA VAL A 383 30.90 -32.08 6.69
C VAL A 383 30.37 -33.45 7.11
N ASN A 384 29.72 -34.21 6.22
CA ASN A 384 29.29 -35.58 6.54
C ASN A 384 30.44 -36.61 6.53
N HIS A 385 31.56 -36.34 5.85
CA HIS A 385 32.66 -37.29 5.73
C HIS A 385 33.90 -36.95 6.57
N SER A 386 33.99 -35.71 7.07
CA SER A 386 35.15 -35.20 7.82
C SER A 386 34.73 -34.20 8.91
N VAL A 387 35.04 -34.54 10.17
CA VAL A 387 34.92 -33.71 11.40
C VAL A 387 33.51 -33.62 12.03
N GLY A 388 33.45 -33.81 13.35
CA GLY A 388 32.21 -33.99 14.12
C GLY A 388 31.34 -32.75 14.37
N ALA A 389 30.15 -33.04 14.94
CA ALA A 389 28.96 -32.18 15.00
C ALA A 389 29.11 -30.73 15.52
N GLN A 390 30.17 -30.41 16.26
CA GLN A 390 30.43 -29.04 16.74
C GLN A 390 30.69 -28.04 15.60
N LYS A 391 31.37 -28.45 14.51
CA LYS A 391 31.58 -27.57 13.35
C LYS A 391 30.30 -27.35 12.54
N THR A 392 29.39 -28.33 12.54
CA THR A 392 28.07 -28.22 11.93
C THR A 392 27.22 -27.15 12.61
N ILE A 393 27.33 -27.02 13.94
CA ILE A 393 26.64 -25.97 14.72
C ILE A 393 27.27 -24.60 14.47
N GLN A 394 28.61 -24.50 14.41
CA GLN A 394 29.27 -23.23 14.05
C GLN A 394 28.89 -22.77 12.63
N ALA A 395 28.88 -23.68 11.66
CA ALA A 395 28.40 -23.40 10.32
C ALA A 395 26.92 -23.00 10.34
N ALA A 396 26.06 -23.69 11.10
CA ALA A 396 24.66 -23.33 11.24
C ALA A 396 24.46 -21.94 11.87
N VAL A 397 25.19 -21.57 12.93
CA VAL A 397 25.11 -20.24 13.56
C VAL A 397 25.67 -19.15 12.64
N PHE A 398 26.77 -19.39 11.92
CA PHE A 398 27.32 -18.42 10.98
C PHE A 398 26.43 -18.27 9.74
N ILE A 399 25.83 -19.36 9.25
CA ILE A 399 24.80 -19.32 8.21
C ILE A 399 23.54 -18.66 8.74
N PHE A 400 23.13 -18.85 10.00
CA PHE A 400 21.94 -18.20 10.56
C PHE A 400 22.19 -16.72 10.85
N ALA A 401 23.40 -16.33 11.26
CA ALA A 401 23.80 -14.94 11.43
C ALA A 401 24.02 -14.24 10.08
N LEU A 402 24.51 -14.94 9.05
CA LEU A 402 24.62 -14.44 7.68
C LEU A 402 23.24 -14.39 7.01
N VAL A 403 22.38 -15.40 7.19
CA VAL A 403 20.99 -15.40 6.74
C VAL A 403 20.17 -14.39 7.53
N TRP A 404 20.47 -14.12 8.81
CA TRP A 404 19.83 -13.04 9.57
C TRP A 404 20.38 -11.68 9.18
N ALA A 405 21.68 -11.52 8.92
CA ALA A 405 22.25 -10.28 8.41
C ALA A 405 21.81 -10.00 6.96
N LEU A 406 21.66 -11.03 6.13
CA LEU A 406 21.07 -10.96 4.78
C LEU A 406 19.55 -10.86 4.82
N ALA A 407 18.85 -11.39 5.83
CA ALA A 407 17.41 -11.23 6.04
C ALA A 407 17.07 -9.93 6.77
N LYS A 408 18.02 -9.30 7.45
CA LYS A 408 17.93 -7.99 8.10
C LYS A 408 18.46 -6.89 7.20
N LYS A 409 19.41 -7.18 6.29
CA LYS A 409 19.69 -6.41 5.08
C LYS A 409 18.56 -6.57 4.07
N SER A 410 17.94 -7.74 3.95
CA SER A 410 16.70 -7.94 3.16
C SER A 410 15.45 -7.44 3.88
N ALA A 411 15.42 -7.29 5.21
CA ALA A 411 14.30 -6.65 5.90
C ALA A 411 14.46 -5.12 5.94
N ARG A 412 15.69 -4.62 6.06
CA ARG A 412 16.02 -3.21 5.79
C ARG A 412 15.95 -2.86 4.31
N SER A 413 16.10 -3.83 3.40
CA SER A 413 15.73 -3.64 1.99
C SER A 413 14.22 -3.82 1.79
N ARG A 414 13.49 -4.68 2.52
CA ARG A 414 12.01 -4.74 2.50
C ARG A 414 11.38 -3.46 3.08
N LEU A 415 12.13 -2.67 3.83
CA LEU A 415 11.90 -1.22 3.96
C LEU A 415 12.38 -0.52 2.68
N TRP A 416 11.94 -0.99 1.49
CA TRP A 416 12.11 -0.30 0.22
C TRP A 416 11.30 0.96 0.41
N ARG A 417 11.97 2.07 0.77
CA ARG A 417 11.30 3.34 1.00
C ARG A 417 10.66 3.70 -0.31
N TYR A 418 9.33 3.58 -0.34
CA TYR A 418 8.58 3.82 -1.55
C TYR A 418 8.92 5.22 -2.01
N LEU A 419 9.42 5.29 -3.23
CA LEU A 419 9.51 6.51 -3.96
C LEU A 419 8.99 6.21 -5.34
N MET A 420 8.30 7.18 -5.91
CA MET A 420 8.07 7.19 -7.32
C MET A 420 8.96 8.28 -7.91
N PHE A 421 9.91 7.84 -8.71
CA PHE A 421 9.94 8.47 -10.01
C PHE A 421 8.50 8.41 -10.56
N ALA A 422 7.93 9.56 -10.91
CA ALA A 422 6.59 9.65 -11.44
C ALA A 422 6.61 10.77 -12.46
N TRP A 423 7.20 10.47 -13.61
CA TRP A 423 7.00 11.26 -14.80
C TRP A 423 5.85 10.66 -15.59
N MET A 424 5.06 11.55 -16.16
CA MET A 424 3.62 11.36 -16.24
C MET A 424 3.19 11.92 -17.56
N LYS A 425 2.55 11.11 -18.41
CA LYS A 425 1.88 11.65 -19.57
C LYS A 425 0.43 11.20 -19.64
N THR A 426 -0.38 12.16 -20.05
CA THR A 426 -1.83 12.09 -20.08
C THR A 426 -2.30 12.41 -21.49
N MET A 427 -3.04 11.50 -22.09
CA MET A 427 -3.83 11.74 -23.29
C MET A 427 -5.27 11.93 -22.84
N THR A 428 -5.76 13.17 -22.90
CA THR A 428 -7.06 13.54 -22.31
C THR A 428 -7.87 14.43 -23.24
N THR A 429 -9.11 14.64 -22.84
CA THR A 429 -10.12 15.43 -23.54
C THR A 429 -9.84 16.94 -23.51
N ILE A 430 -8.97 17.41 -22.59
CA ILE A 430 -8.52 18.81 -22.50
C ILE A 430 -7.04 19.01 -22.84
N GLY A 431 -6.37 18.00 -23.39
CA GLY A 431 -4.99 18.13 -23.85
C GLY A 431 -4.24 16.80 -23.94
N MET A 432 -3.33 16.73 -24.91
CA MET A 432 -2.29 15.70 -24.98
C MET A 432 -0.99 16.23 -24.38
N GLY A 433 -0.35 15.44 -23.52
CA GLY A 433 0.87 15.82 -22.85
C GLY A 433 0.61 16.54 -21.52
N LEU A 434 1.42 16.22 -20.50
CA LEU A 434 1.27 16.73 -19.12
C LEU A 434 1.13 18.25 -19.03
N LYS A 435 2.00 18.99 -19.74
CA LYS A 435 2.02 20.45 -19.70
C LYS A 435 0.72 21.06 -20.24
N SER A 436 0.21 20.56 -21.38
CA SER A 436 -1.02 21.07 -22.00
C SER A 436 -2.23 20.71 -21.13
N PHE A 437 -2.33 19.44 -20.73
CA PHE A 437 -3.37 18.96 -19.81
C PHE A 437 -3.42 19.74 -18.49
N TRP A 438 -2.30 19.86 -17.77
CA TRP A 438 -2.25 20.55 -16.48
C TRP A 438 -2.55 22.05 -16.61
N THR A 439 -1.98 22.72 -17.62
CA THR A 439 -2.29 24.13 -17.89
C THR A 439 -3.78 24.33 -18.16
N ASN A 440 -4.41 23.47 -18.95
CA ASN A 440 -5.83 23.57 -19.27
C ASN A 440 -6.72 23.22 -18.07
N LEU A 441 -6.35 22.24 -17.26
CA LEU A 441 -7.05 21.88 -16.02
C LEU A 441 -7.04 23.02 -14.99
N VAL A 442 -5.88 23.62 -14.74
CA VAL A 442 -5.72 24.76 -13.80
C VAL A 442 -6.44 26.01 -14.30
N ASN A 443 -6.53 26.21 -15.63
CA ASN A 443 -7.33 27.27 -16.26
C ASN A 443 -8.79 26.87 -16.52
N SER A 444 -9.33 25.91 -15.76
CA SER A 444 -10.74 25.50 -15.74
C SER A 444 -11.34 25.15 -17.12
N LYS A 445 -10.55 24.59 -18.03
CA LYS A 445 -11.04 24.12 -19.35
C LYS A 445 -11.88 22.85 -19.19
N CYS A 446 -12.96 22.77 -19.96
CA CYS A 446 -13.81 21.59 -20.06
C CYS A 446 -13.66 20.94 -21.45
N GLY A 447 -13.55 19.61 -21.48
CA GLY A 447 -13.43 18.77 -22.68
C GLY A 447 -14.71 18.00 -23.01
N VAL A 448 -15.81 18.28 -22.31
CA VAL A 448 -17.12 17.71 -22.60
C VAL A 448 -17.75 18.41 -23.81
N VAL A 449 -18.23 17.62 -24.76
CA VAL A 449 -18.87 18.08 -26.01
C VAL A 449 -20.20 17.38 -26.24
N SER A 450 -21.02 17.93 -27.13
CA SER A 450 -22.24 17.27 -27.60
C SER A 450 -21.92 16.08 -28.50
N THR A 451 -22.68 14.99 -28.36
CA THR A 451 -22.61 13.83 -29.26
C THR A 451 -23.64 13.90 -30.39
N ALA A 452 -24.41 14.98 -30.51
CA ALA A 452 -25.53 15.08 -31.45
C ALA A 452 -25.11 14.89 -32.91
N ASP A 453 -23.97 15.48 -33.31
CA ASP A 453 -23.43 15.41 -34.66
C ASP A 453 -22.37 14.30 -34.84
N LEU A 454 -22.02 13.58 -33.77
CA LEU A 454 -21.04 12.50 -33.81
C LEU A 454 -21.63 11.23 -34.45
N ALA A 455 -20.76 10.44 -35.10
CA ALA A 455 -21.10 9.18 -35.74
C ALA A 455 -22.36 9.26 -36.64
N ASN A 456 -22.46 10.33 -37.44
CA ASN A 456 -23.59 10.61 -38.35
C ASN A 456 -24.97 10.61 -37.64
N GLY A 457 -25.01 11.10 -36.39
CA GLY A 457 -26.24 11.18 -35.60
C GLY A 457 -26.67 9.88 -34.93
N ALA A 458 -25.80 8.85 -34.87
CA ALA A 458 -26.11 7.57 -34.23
C ALA A 458 -26.51 7.67 -32.74
N PHE A 459 -26.17 8.78 -32.07
CA PHE A 459 -26.56 9.05 -30.68
C PHE A 459 -27.97 9.66 -30.52
N LYS A 460 -28.65 10.06 -31.61
CA LYS A 460 -29.89 10.87 -31.57
C LYS A 460 -31.03 10.29 -30.71
N GLY A 461 -31.15 8.96 -30.65
CA GLY A 461 -32.15 8.25 -29.86
C GLY A 461 -31.76 7.92 -28.40
N ILE A 462 -30.57 8.31 -27.97
CA ILE A 462 -30.05 7.97 -26.63
C ILE A 462 -30.33 9.15 -25.66
N PRO A 463 -30.75 8.90 -24.40
CA PRO A 463 -31.05 9.97 -23.44
C PRO A 463 -29.85 10.86 -23.08
N CYS A 464 -28.65 10.30 -23.02
CA CYS A 464 -27.41 11.07 -22.87
C CYS A 464 -26.86 11.44 -24.25
N LYS A 465 -26.56 12.73 -24.45
CA LYS A 465 -26.04 13.31 -25.69
C LYS A 465 -24.74 14.09 -25.46
N VAL A 466 -23.98 13.72 -24.43
CA VAL A 466 -22.74 14.39 -24.03
C VAL A 466 -21.64 13.36 -23.75
N ALA A 467 -20.41 13.66 -24.18
CA ALA A 467 -19.24 12.83 -23.95
C ALA A 467 -17.99 13.70 -23.96
N ALA A 468 -16.88 13.18 -23.46
CA ALA A 468 -15.59 13.85 -23.50
C ALA A 468 -14.60 13.01 -24.34
N LEU A 469 -14.18 13.52 -25.50
CA LEU A 469 -13.36 12.77 -26.47
C LEU A 469 -11.93 13.32 -26.49
N VAL A 470 -10.94 12.46 -26.78
CA VAL A 470 -9.57 12.93 -27.00
C VAL A 470 -9.55 13.81 -28.26
N PRO A 471 -9.03 15.06 -28.23
CA PRO A 471 -9.09 15.97 -29.37
C PRO A 471 -8.32 15.41 -30.57
N THR A 472 -8.94 15.42 -31.76
CA THR A 472 -8.35 14.84 -32.97
C THR A 472 -8.04 15.88 -34.05
N GLY A 473 -6.95 15.70 -34.79
CA GLY A 473 -6.57 16.58 -35.90
C GLY A 473 -5.18 16.24 -36.47
N GLU A 474 -4.95 16.54 -37.75
CA GLU A 474 -3.70 16.18 -38.43
C GLU A 474 -2.56 17.18 -38.16
N ASP A 475 -2.89 18.46 -38.00
CA ASP A 475 -1.94 19.58 -38.17
C ASP A 475 -1.22 20.03 -36.89
N SER A 476 -1.61 19.55 -35.71
CA SER A 476 -1.01 19.92 -34.42
C SER A 476 -0.44 18.72 -33.66
N PRO A 477 0.75 18.81 -33.05
CA PRO A 477 1.26 17.78 -32.14
C PRO A 477 0.37 17.59 -30.90
N GLU A 478 -0.43 18.60 -30.54
CA GLU A 478 -1.36 18.57 -29.38
C GLU A 478 -2.70 17.89 -29.69
N LEU A 479 -2.93 17.47 -30.93
CA LEU A 479 -4.12 16.73 -31.36
C LEU A 479 -3.75 15.29 -31.79
N TRP A 480 -4.61 14.32 -31.46
CA TRP A 480 -4.42 12.92 -31.86
C TRP A 480 -4.79 12.72 -33.33
N SER A 481 -4.05 11.87 -34.05
CA SER A 481 -4.48 11.43 -35.38
C SER A 481 -4.06 10.00 -35.70
N LYS A 482 -4.99 9.25 -36.31
CA LYS A 482 -4.75 7.91 -36.87
C LYS A 482 -3.56 7.90 -37.84
N LYS A 483 -3.33 9.01 -38.57
CA LYS A 483 -2.21 9.20 -39.50
C LYS A 483 -0.84 9.35 -38.82
N ARG A 484 -0.77 9.97 -37.64
CA ARG A 484 0.46 10.02 -36.83
C ARG A 484 0.70 8.69 -36.11
N ALA A 485 -0.36 8.08 -35.57
CA ALA A 485 -0.31 6.72 -35.02
C ALA A 485 0.26 5.71 -36.04
N ALA A 486 -0.28 5.69 -37.26
CA ALA A 486 0.18 4.80 -38.33
C ALA A 486 1.64 5.00 -38.80
N LYS A 487 2.34 6.04 -38.32
CA LYS A 487 3.78 6.26 -38.59
C LYS A 487 4.72 5.76 -37.49
N GLU A 488 4.27 5.65 -36.24
CA GLU A 488 5.12 5.23 -35.12
C GLU A 488 5.09 3.71 -34.85
N MET A 489 4.18 3.01 -35.51
CA MET A 489 3.95 1.56 -35.39
C MET A 489 2.99 1.15 -36.51
N GLU A 490 2.79 -0.16 -36.70
CA GLU A 490 1.65 -0.68 -37.48
C GLU A 490 0.30 -0.48 -36.74
N MET A 491 0.02 0.74 -36.23
CA MET A 491 -1.08 1.00 -35.27
C MET A 491 -2.48 0.72 -35.84
N ASN A 492 -2.63 0.61 -37.16
CA ASN A 492 -3.83 0.06 -37.80
C ASN A 492 -4.18 -1.36 -37.30
N LYS A 493 -3.19 -2.13 -36.84
CA LYS A 493 -3.34 -3.46 -36.24
C LYS A 493 -3.71 -3.38 -34.74
N VAL A 494 -3.48 -2.26 -34.07
CA VAL A 494 -3.66 -2.04 -32.63
C VAL A 494 -5.02 -1.37 -32.32
N ALA A 495 -5.69 -1.80 -31.25
CA ALA A 495 -6.95 -1.22 -30.77
C ALA A 495 -6.76 0.19 -30.16
N VAL A 496 -7.74 1.09 -30.30
CA VAL A 496 -7.57 2.53 -29.97
C VAL A 496 -7.16 2.77 -28.51
N PHE A 497 -7.74 2.07 -27.54
CA PHE A 497 -7.32 2.18 -26.13
C PHE A 497 -5.83 1.80 -25.94
N SER A 498 -5.35 0.76 -26.63
CA SER A 498 -3.92 0.38 -26.64
C SER A 498 -3.06 1.42 -27.37
N GLN A 499 -3.59 2.10 -28.39
CA GLN A 499 -2.89 3.21 -29.03
C GLN A 499 -2.65 4.37 -28.05
N TYR A 500 -3.68 4.76 -27.27
CA TYR A 500 -3.55 5.78 -26.23
C TYR A 500 -2.50 5.39 -25.17
N ALA A 501 -2.52 4.12 -24.72
CA ALA A 501 -1.50 3.59 -23.81
C ALA A 501 -0.08 3.71 -24.37
N ILE A 502 0.14 3.38 -25.65
CA ILE A 502 1.46 3.44 -26.30
C ILE A 502 1.97 4.88 -26.42
N PHE A 503 1.10 5.84 -26.74
CA PHE A 503 1.48 7.26 -26.78
C PHE A 503 1.81 7.78 -25.37
N ALA A 504 0.94 7.55 -24.38
CA ALA A 504 1.20 7.95 -23.00
C ALA A 504 2.48 7.30 -22.44
N ALA A 505 2.74 6.03 -22.73
CA ALA A 505 3.95 5.31 -22.34
C ALA A 505 5.22 5.85 -23.00
N LYS A 506 5.19 6.11 -24.32
CA LYS A 506 6.28 6.76 -25.06
C LYS A 506 6.67 8.06 -24.39
N GLU A 507 5.65 8.89 -24.21
CA GLU A 507 5.83 10.22 -23.72
C GLU A 507 6.26 10.25 -22.24
N ALA A 508 5.84 9.29 -21.42
CA ALA A 508 6.34 9.12 -20.05
C ALA A 508 7.79 8.60 -20.01
N LEU A 509 8.26 7.83 -21.01
CA LEU A 509 9.67 7.40 -21.13
C LEU A 509 10.60 8.52 -21.61
N GLU A 510 10.13 9.39 -22.51
CA GLU A 510 10.85 10.60 -22.92
C GLU A 510 11.07 11.52 -21.70
N ASP A 511 10.00 11.81 -20.98
CA ASP A 511 9.93 12.56 -19.72
C ASP A 511 10.81 11.90 -18.63
N ALA A 512 10.91 10.57 -18.66
CA ALA A 512 11.76 9.79 -17.76
C ALA A 512 13.27 9.86 -18.02
N GLY A 513 13.68 10.36 -19.19
CA GLY A 513 15.07 10.37 -19.64
C GLY A 513 15.52 9.09 -20.38
N PHE A 514 14.61 8.17 -20.72
CA PHE A 514 14.92 6.98 -21.54
C PHE A 514 14.67 7.20 -23.05
N GLY A 515 13.98 8.28 -23.41
CA GLY A 515 13.71 8.62 -24.80
C GLY A 515 12.82 7.59 -25.50
N ASN A 516 13.12 7.33 -26.78
CA ASN A 516 12.31 6.48 -27.66
C ASN A 516 12.93 5.12 -27.99
N GLY A 517 14.11 4.81 -27.44
CA GLY A 517 14.83 3.56 -27.71
C GLY A 517 14.29 2.37 -26.91
N LYS A 518 14.89 1.19 -27.13
CA LYS A 518 14.55 -0.05 -26.41
C LYS A 518 15.48 -0.25 -25.21
N PHE A 519 14.95 -0.79 -24.12
CA PHE A 519 15.78 -1.22 -23.01
C PHE A 519 16.72 -2.35 -23.45
N GLY A 520 18.01 -2.21 -23.13
CA GLY A 520 19.02 -3.23 -23.41
C GLY A 520 18.74 -4.51 -22.62
N ASP A 521 19.15 -5.66 -23.17
CA ASP A 521 18.85 -6.98 -22.60
C ASP A 521 19.39 -7.19 -21.17
N GLU A 522 20.39 -6.42 -20.74
CA GLU A 522 20.93 -6.47 -19.37
C GLU A 522 19.97 -5.90 -18.31
N VAL A 523 19.09 -4.96 -18.69
CA VAL A 523 18.12 -4.31 -17.78
C VAL A 523 16.67 -4.67 -18.10
N ALA A 524 16.39 -5.16 -19.31
CA ALA A 524 15.06 -5.51 -19.79
C ALA A 524 14.25 -6.39 -18.81
N GLU A 525 14.89 -7.39 -18.18
CA GLU A 525 14.26 -8.30 -17.20
C GLU A 525 13.83 -7.62 -15.89
N ARG A 526 14.32 -6.39 -15.63
CA ARG A 526 14.01 -5.58 -14.45
C ARG A 526 13.01 -4.46 -14.72
N VAL A 527 12.63 -4.24 -15.98
CA VAL A 527 11.64 -3.23 -16.38
C VAL A 527 10.35 -3.94 -16.79
N GLY A 528 9.25 -3.66 -16.10
CA GLY A 528 7.93 -4.22 -16.36
C GLY A 528 6.89 -3.19 -16.80
N VAL A 529 5.67 -3.68 -17.06
CA VAL A 529 4.51 -2.88 -17.48
C VAL A 529 3.26 -3.38 -16.77
N CYS A 530 2.49 -2.47 -16.19
CA CYS A 530 1.17 -2.71 -15.63
C CYS A 530 0.18 -1.66 -16.15
N ILE A 531 -0.45 -1.93 -17.29
CA ILE A 531 -1.42 -1.01 -17.90
C ILE A 531 -2.75 -1.74 -18.08
N GLY A 532 -3.77 -1.25 -17.37
CA GLY A 532 -5.12 -1.80 -17.39
C GLY A 532 -6.08 -1.09 -18.35
N SER A 533 -7.25 -1.71 -18.56
CA SER A 533 -8.41 -1.12 -19.23
C SER A 533 -9.71 -1.64 -18.59
N GLY A 534 -10.73 -0.80 -18.49
CA GLY A 534 -12.00 -1.17 -17.85
C GLY A 534 -12.88 -2.03 -18.76
N ILE A 535 -12.91 -1.71 -20.06
CA ILE A 535 -13.74 -2.41 -21.06
C ILE A 535 -12.90 -2.90 -22.25
N GLY A 536 -11.73 -2.27 -22.52
CA GLY A 536 -10.88 -2.64 -23.65
C GLY A 536 -11.48 -2.19 -25.00
N SER A 537 -11.29 -2.96 -26.07
CA SER A 537 -11.73 -2.53 -27.41
C SER A 537 -13.20 -2.81 -27.71
N PHE A 538 -14.09 -2.03 -27.08
CA PHE A 538 -15.54 -2.18 -27.25
C PHE A 538 -16.02 -1.97 -28.70
N GLU A 539 -15.41 -1.00 -29.42
CA GLU A 539 -15.71 -0.71 -30.84
C GLU A 539 -15.37 -1.90 -31.74
N ASP A 540 -14.20 -2.53 -31.58
CA ASP A 540 -13.79 -3.70 -32.36
C ASP A 540 -14.76 -4.89 -32.20
N VAL A 541 -15.30 -5.12 -30.99
CA VAL A 541 -16.33 -6.14 -30.75
C VAL A 541 -17.59 -5.82 -31.56
N CYS A 542 -18.08 -4.59 -31.44
CA CYS A 542 -19.33 -4.16 -32.08
C CYS A 542 -19.22 -4.23 -33.61
N GLU A 543 -18.16 -3.67 -34.20
CA GLU A 543 -17.93 -3.73 -35.64
C GLU A 543 -17.77 -5.17 -36.14
N THR A 544 -17.05 -6.01 -35.41
CA THR A 544 -16.77 -7.38 -35.86
C THR A 544 -17.99 -8.28 -35.75
N ALA A 545 -18.87 -8.07 -34.77
CA ALA A 545 -20.17 -8.73 -34.72
C ALA A 545 -21.03 -8.40 -35.97
N VAL A 546 -21.07 -7.14 -36.39
CA VAL A 546 -21.76 -6.73 -37.63
C VAL A 546 -21.09 -7.33 -38.87
N LYS A 547 -19.76 -7.35 -38.95
CA LYS A 547 -19.02 -7.97 -40.06
C LYS A 547 -19.26 -9.48 -40.13
N TRP A 548 -19.34 -10.17 -39.00
CA TRP A 548 -19.70 -11.59 -38.91
C TRP A 548 -21.13 -11.85 -39.43
N THR A 549 -22.12 -11.05 -39.03
CA THR A 549 -23.51 -11.21 -39.53
C THR A 549 -23.59 -11.04 -41.04
N ASN A 550 -22.79 -10.12 -41.62
CA ASN A 550 -22.84 -9.80 -43.05
C ASN A 550 -21.95 -10.69 -43.94
N LYS A 551 -20.85 -11.26 -43.42
CA LYS A 551 -19.84 -11.98 -44.21
C LYS A 551 -19.41 -13.33 -43.62
N GLY A 552 -19.97 -13.73 -42.48
CA GLY A 552 -19.56 -14.94 -41.74
C GLY A 552 -18.09 -14.91 -41.35
N TYR A 553 -17.45 -16.08 -41.39
CA TYR A 553 -16.06 -16.29 -40.99
C TYR A 553 -15.06 -15.36 -41.69
N THR A 554 -15.21 -15.10 -43.00
CA THR A 554 -14.28 -14.24 -43.76
C THR A 554 -14.44 -12.74 -43.46
N GLY A 555 -15.48 -12.36 -42.70
CA GLY A 555 -15.63 -11.01 -42.15
C GLY A 555 -14.77 -10.72 -40.92
N VAL A 556 -14.18 -11.75 -40.31
CA VAL A 556 -13.40 -11.63 -39.07
C VAL A 556 -11.93 -11.40 -39.39
N SER A 557 -11.36 -10.33 -38.79
CA SER A 557 -9.92 -10.08 -38.88
C SER A 557 -9.13 -11.16 -38.12
N PRO A 558 -8.04 -11.71 -38.67
CA PRO A 558 -7.10 -12.56 -37.93
C PRO A 558 -6.53 -11.89 -36.67
N LEU A 559 -6.57 -10.56 -36.61
CA LEU A 559 -6.11 -9.75 -35.49
C LEU A 559 -7.20 -9.46 -34.45
N LEU A 560 -8.41 -10.02 -34.58
CA LEU A 560 -9.50 -9.76 -33.64
C LEU A 560 -9.07 -10.03 -32.19
N VAL A 561 -8.59 -11.24 -31.88
CA VAL A 561 -8.25 -11.62 -30.49
C VAL A 561 -7.15 -10.71 -29.91
N PRO A 562 -6.01 -10.44 -30.58
CA PRO A 562 -5.03 -9.45 -30.14
C PRO A 562 -5.52 -8.00 -30.01
N ARG A 563 -6.66 -7.63 -30.62
CA ARG A 563 -7.28 -6.30 -30.45
C ARG A 563 -8.26 -6.25 -29.28
N LEU A 564 -8.94 -7.35 -28.97
CA LEU A 564 -9.93 -7.43 -27.88
C LEU A 564 -9.29 -7.56 -26.49
N LEU A 565 -8.14 -8.22 -26.39
CA LEU A 565 -7.49 -8.54 -25.11
C LEU A 565 -7.02 -7.27 -24.38
N ILE A 566 -7.59 -7.02 -23.19
CA ILE A 566 -7.28 -5.85 -22.33
C ILE A 566 -5.77 -5.72 -22.04
N ASN A 567 -5.09 -6.83 -21.78
CA ASN A 567 -3.66 -6.85 -21.47
C ASN A 567 -2.76 -6.43 -22.66
N MET A 568 -3.31 -6.25 -23.86
CA MET A 568 -2.53 -5.83 -25.03
C MET A 568 -2.12 -4.35 -24.97
N ALA A 569 -2.71 -3.53 -24.09
CA ALA A 569 -2.13 -2.22 -23.79
C ALA A 569 -0.71 -2.37 -23.19
N ALA A 570 -0.59 -3.17 -22.13
CA ALA A 570 0.70 -3.52 -21.53
C ALA A 570 1.61 -4.33 -22.48
N GLY A 571 1.03 -5.29 -23.21
CA GLY A 571 1.72 -6.12 -24.19
C GLY A 571 2.39 -5.32 -25.31
N HIS A 572 1.68 -4.39 -25.95
CA HIS A 572 2.27 -3.57 -27.02
C HIS A 572 3.36 -2.63 -26.50
N VAL A 573 3.19 -2.04 -25.31
CA VAL A 573 4.24 -1.22 -24.67
C VAL A 573 5.49 -2.06 -24.37
N SER A 574 5.31 -3.24 -23.76
CA SER A 574 6.41 -4.17 -23.48
C SER A 574 7.17 -4.58 -24.75
N MET A 575 6.46 -4.94 -25.84
CA MET A 575 7.07 -5.26 -27.13
C MET A 575 7.75 -4.06 -27.80
N LYS A 576 7.19 -2.84 -27.68
CA LYS A 576 7.79 -1.62 -28.27
C LYS A 576 9.16 -1.33 -27.65
N TYR A 577 9.26 -1.45 -26.33
CA TYR A 577 10.41 -0.99 -25.55
C TYR A 577 11.33 -2.11 -25.04
N ASN A 578 11.10 -3.38 -25.42
CA ASN A 578 11.88 -4.54 -24.95
C ASN A 578 11.82 -4.73 -23.41
N MET A 579 10.66 -4.51 -22.79
CA MET A 579 10.47 -4.68 -21.35
C MET A 579 10.08 -6.13 -21.06
N LYS A 580 10.94 -6.86 -20.33
CA LYS A 580 10.86 -8.31 -20.06
C LYS A 580 10.57 -8.65 -18.59
N GLY A 581 10.43 -7.65 -17.73
CA GLY A 581 9.97 -7.80 -16.35
C GLY A 581 8.47 -8.13 -16.25
N PRO A 582 7.84 -7.93 -15.08
CA PRO A 582 6.42 -8.19 -14.88
C PRO A 582 5.54 -7.50 -15.93
N ASN A 583 4.84 -8.27 -16.76
CA ASN A 583 3.85 -7.77 -17.72
C ASN A 583 2.45 -8.12 -17.21
N HIS A 584 1.75 -7.11 -16.71
CA HIS A 584 0.48 -7.24 -16.00
C HIS A 584 -0.57 -6.26 -16.52
N SER A 585 -1.84 -6.54 -16.21
CA SER A 585 -2.95 -5.68 -16.61
C SER A 585 -4.13 -5.96 -15.69
N ALA A 586 -4.54 -4.95 -14.92
CA ALA A 586 -5.76 -5.02 -14.13
C ALA A 586 -6.99 -4.74 -15.02
N SER A 587 -8.14 -5.27 -14.62
CA SER A 587 -9.44 -4.82 -15.13
C SER A 587 -10.48 -4.90 -14.01
N THR A 588 -10.85 -3.73 -13.51
CA THR A 588 -11.67 -3.53 -12.29
C THR A 588 -12.56 -2.29 -12.47
N ALA A 589 -13.17 -2.18 -13.66
CA ALA A 589 -13.97 -1.03 -14.08
C ALA A 589 -13.23 0.31 -13.82
N CYS A 590 -13.85 1.24 -13.11
CA CYS A 590 -13.34 2.59 -12.84
C CYS A 590 -12.05 2.61 -11.98
N THR A 591 -11.76 1.53 -11.26
CA THR A 591 -10.61 1.42 -10.34
C THR A 591 -9.34 0.94 -11.04
N THR A 592 -9.45 0.52 -12.31
CA THR A 592 -8.40 -0.16 -13.07
C THR A 592 -7.05 0.56 -13.09
N GLY A 593 -7.02 1.83 -13.47
CA GLY A 593 -5.77 2.60 -13.55
C GLY A 593 -5.12 2.80 -12.18
N LEU A 594 -5.92 2.93 -11.12
CA LEU A 594 -5.43 3.09 -9.75
C LEU A 594 -4.86 1.78 -9.20
N HIS A 595 -5.55 0.66 -9.41
CA HIS A 595 -5.02 -0.67 -9.09
C HIS A 595 -3.71 -0.95 -9.86
N SER A 596 -3.65 -0.61 -11.14
CA SER A 596 -2.45 -0.88 -11.96
C SER A 596 -1.21 -0.13 -11.45
N ILE A 597 -1.38 1.07 -10.87
CA ILE A 597 -0.30 1.82 -10.21
C ILE A 597 0.06 1.21 -8.85
N GLY A 598 -0.94 0.85 -8.03
CA GLY A 598 -0.71 0.18 -6.75
C GLY A 598 0.00 -1.16 -6.89
N ASP A 599 -0.47 -2.01 -7.81
CA ASP A 599 0.10 -3.33 -8.12
C ASP A 599 1.53 -3.19 -8.69
N ALA A 600 1.78 -2.20 -9.56
CA ALA A 600 3.11 -1.85 -10.02
C ALA A 600 4.06 -1.42 -8.89
N SER A 601 3.57 -0.62 -7.94
CA SER A 601 4.35 -0.30 -6.74
C SER A 601 4.70 -1.56 -5.96
N TYR A 602 3.76 -2.49 -5.79
CA TYR A 602 3.97 -3.78 -5.11
C TYR A 602 4.96 -4.69 -5.87
N PHE A 603 5.01 -4.66 -7.21
CA PHE A 603 6.04 -5.38 -7.97
C PHE A 603 7.46 -4.87 -7.69
N ILE A 604 7.64 -3.55 -7.58
CA ILE A 604 8.94 -2.94 -7.22
C ILE A 604 9.30 -3.25 -5.77
N GLN A 605 8.37 -3.04 -4.83
CA GLN A 605 8.56 -3.33 -3.40
C GLN A 605 8.90 -4.80 -3.10
N ARG A 606 8.46 -5.73 -3.95
CA ARG A 606 8.78 -7.16 -3.81
C ARG A 606 10.10 -7.53 -4.49
N GLY A 607 10.81 -6.56 -5.09
CA GLY A 607 12.04 -6.77 -5.86
C GLY A 607 11.83 -7.55 -7.16
N THR A 608 10.59 -7.62 -7.67
CA THR A 608 10.30 -8.33 -8.94
C THR A 608 10.57 -7.46 -10.17
N ALA A 609 10.59 -6.14 -10.00
CA ALA A 609 11.05 -5.16 -10.96
C ALA A 609 11.89 -4.08 -10.24
N ASP A 610 12.75 -3.39 -10.98
CA ASP A 610 13.40 -2.14 -10.54
C ASP A 610 12.58 -0.93 -11.06
N MET A 611 11.85 -1.12 -12.16
CA MET A 611 11.02 -0.10 -12.82
C MET A 611 9.74 -0.71 -13.39
N MET A 612 8.64 0.04 -13.36
CA MET A 612 7.35 -0.36 -13.93
C MET A 612 6.70 0.81 -14.66
N LEU A 613 6.26 0.62 -15.90
CA LEU A 613 5.30 1.56 -16.53
C LEU A 613 3.90 1.21 -16.06
N ALA A 614 3.24 2.11 -15.36
CA ALA A 614 1.97 1.84 -14.69
C ALA A 614 0.87 2.83 -15.08
N GLY A 615 -0.37 2.36 -15.21
CA GLY A 615 -1.53 3.23 -15.44
C GLY A 615 -2.71 2.55 -16.11
N GLY A 616 -3.46 3.31 -16.91
CA GLY A 616 -4.66 2.80 -17.56
C GLY A 616 -5.03 3.56 -18.83
N ALA A 617 -5.73 2.88 -19.74
CA ALA A 617 -6.21 3.45 -21.00
C ALA A 617 -7.62 2.93 -21.34
N GLU A 618 -8.44 3.81 -21.91
CA GLU A 618 -9.82 3.52 -22.28
C GLU A 618 -10.21 4.29 -23.55
N SER A 619 -10.92 3.65 -24.47
CA SER A 619 -11.58 4.30 -25.62
C SER A 619 -12.88 3.54 -25.92
N VAL A 620 -13.99 4.12 -25.48
CA VAL A 620 -15.31 3.45 -25.37
C VAL A 620 -16.47 4.33 -25.84
N ILE A 621 -16.18 5.49 -26.45
CA ILE A 621 -17.21 6.44 -26.90
C ILE A 621 -17.90 5.91 -28.17
N HIS A 622 -18.82 4.98 -27.96
CA HIS A 622 -19.58 4.28 -28.99
C HIS A 622 -21.08 4.33 -28.66
N PRO A 623 -21.99 4.47 -29.64
CA PRO A 623 -23.43 4.58 -29.39
C PRO A 623 -24.00 3.48 -28.49
N LEU A 624 -23.58 2.22 -28.69
CA LEU A 624 -24.04 1.10 -27.84
C LEU A 624 -23.53 1.19 -26.39
N ALA A 625 -22.32 1.76 -26.16
CA ALA A 625 -21.79 1.94 -24.81
C ALA A 625 -22.55 3.04 -24.07
N ILE A 626 -22.72 4.21 -24.69
CA ILE A 626 -23.52 5.32 -24.13
C ILE A 626 -24.97 4.87 -23.88
N ALA A 627 -25.57 4.09 -24.80
CA ALA A 627 -26.88 3.50 -24.60
C ALA A 627 -26.92 2.55 -23.39
N GLY A 628 -25.93 1.67 -23.23
CA GLY A 628 -25.83 0.75 -22.09
C GLY A 628 -25.77 1.47 -20.74
N PHE A 629 -24.87 2.45 -20.60
CA PHE A 629 -24.74 3.23 -19.37
C PHE A 629 -25.92 4.19 -19.12
N ALA A 630 -26.56 4.73 -20.17
CA ALA A 630 -27.81 5.48 -20.04
C ALA A 630 -28.97 4.57 -19.56
N ARG A 631 -29.06 3.33 -20.05
CA ARG A 631 -30.02 2.33 -19.57
C ARG A 631 -29.76 1.90 -18.11
N ALA A 632 -28.51 1.89 -17.69
CA ALA A 632 -28.11 1.73 -16.29
C ALA A 632 -28.37 2.97 -15.41
N ARG A 633 -28.88 4.08 -15.99
CA ARG A 633 -29.11 5.39 -15.33
C ARG A 633 -27.86 5.97 -14.67
N ALA A 634 -26.68 5.71 -15.25
CA ALA A 634 -25.42 6.18 -14.72
C ALA A 634 -24.94 7.50 -15.34
N LEU A 635 -25.46 7.87 -16.52
CA LEU A 635 -25.03 9.05 -17.27
C LEU A 635 -25.90 10.28 -17.00
N SER A 636 -25.29 11.47 -17.06
CA SER A 636 -26.01 12.75 -17.11
C SER A 636 -26.94 12.80 -18.33
N THR A 637 -28.13 13.38 -18.16
CA THR A 637 -29.16 13.53 -19.21
C THR A 637 -29.85 14.89 -19.20
N ASN A 638 -29.78 15.64 -18.10
CA ASN A 638 -30.45 16.94 -17.94
C ASN A 638 -29.68 18.10 -18.60
N TYR A 639 -28.42 17.90 -18.98
CA TYR A 639 -27.50 18.94 -19.48
C TYR A 639 -27.06 18.73 -20.93
N ASN A 640 -27.88 18.04 -21.73
CA ASN A 640 -27.60 17.76 -23.14
C ASN A 640 -27.36 19.02 -23.99
N ASP A 641 -28.04 20.12 -23.66
CA ASP A 641 -27.96 21.40 -24.37
C ASP A 641 -26.87 22.34 -23.80
N THR A 642 -26.20 21.94 -22.71
CA THR A 642 -25.05 22.65 -22.10
C THR A 642 -23.96 21.64 -21.70
N PRO A 643 -23.28 21.00 -22.69
CA PRO A 643 -22.38 19.88 -22.44
C PRO A 643 -21.29 20.20 -21.42
N GLU A 644 -20.72 21.40 -21.48
CA GLU A 644 -19.69 21.90 -20.57
C GLU A 644 -20.14 21.95 -19.10
N ARG A 645 -21.46 22.02 -18.84
CA ARG A 645 -22.10 22.03 -17.52
C ARG A 645 -22.61 20.67 -17.04
N ALA A 646 -22.41 19.61 -17.83
CA ALA A 646 -23.03 18.31 -17.59
C ALA A 646 -22.36 17.50 -16.47
N SER A 647 -21.03 17.43 -16.44
CA SER A 647 -20.31 16.80 -15.34
C SER A 647 -20.10 17.80 -14.21
N ARG A 648 -20.71 17.52 -13.06
CA ARG A 648 -20.75 18.42 -11.90
C ARG A 648 -20.61 17.65 -10.57
N PRO A 649 -19.40 17.15 -10.24
CA PRO A 649 -19.17 16.44 -9.01
C PRO A 649 -19.58 17.26 -7.78
N PHE A 650 -20.15 16.59 -6.77
CA PHE A 650 -20.65 17.17 -5.52
C PHE A 650 -21.82 18.19 -5.63
N ASP A 651 -22.12 18.75 -6.81
CA ASP A 651 -23.19 19.73 -7.00
C ASP A 651 -24.57 19.15 -6.71
N LYS A 652 -25.45 19.94 -6.07
CA LYS A 652 -26.83 19.57 -5.71
C LYS A 652 -27.64 19.02 -6.89
N LYS A 653 -27.43 19.56 -8.09
CA LYS A 653 -28.22 19.27 -9.28
C LYS A 653 -27.60 18.17 -10.17
N ARG A 654 -26.54 17.50 -9.70
CA ARG A 654 -25.90 16.36 -10.39
C ARG A 654 -26.88 15.21 -10.63
N ASP A 655 -26.87 14.67 -11.85
CA ASP A 655 -27.81 13.63 -12.31
C ASP A 655 -27.14 12.37 -12.89
N GLY A 656 -25.82 12.38 -13.08
CA GLY A 656 -25.03 11.25 -13.55
C GLY A 656 -23.66 11.70 -14.06
N PHE A 657 -22.82 10.74 -14.45
CA PHE A 657 -21.49 11.03 -14.97
C PHE A 657 -21.52 11.33 -16.48
N VAL A 658 -20.49 12.01 -16.99
CA VAL A 658 -20.24 12.14 -18.44
C VAL A 658 -19.15 11.15 -18.81
N MET A 659 -19.38 10.28 -19.79
CA MET A 659 -18.36 9.31 -20.22
C MET A 659 -17.25 10.01 -20.98
N GLY A 660 -15.99 9.64 -20.71
CA GLY A 660 -14.83 10.11 -21.46
C GLY A 660 -13.87 8.99 -21.84
N GLU A 661 -12.85 9.35 -22.63
CA GLU A 661 -11.78 8.45 -23.07
C GLU A 661 -10.38 9.10 -22.96
N GLY A 662 -9.35 8.27 -22.94
CA GLY A 662 -7.96 8.72 -22.80
C GLY A 662 -7.04 7.68 -22.18
N ALA A 663 -5.85 8.12 -21.78
CA ALA A 663 -4.87 7.31 -21.06
C ALA A 663 -4.03 8.16 -20.09
N GLY A 664 -3.61 7.54 -18.98
CA GLY A 664 -2.57 8.05 -18.10
C GLY A 664 -1.54 6.95 -17.87
N VAL A 665 -0.25 7.26 -18.05
CA VAL A 665 0.86 6.35 -17.77
C VAL A 665 1.92 7.10 -16.97
N LEU A 666 2.47 6.42 -15.97
CA LEU A 666 3.53 6.87 -15.08
C LEU A 666 4.69 5.86 -15.18
N VAL A 667 5.94 6.33 -15.19
CA VAL A 667 7.11 5.47 -14.99
C VAL A 667 7.41 5.42 -13.50
N LEU A 668 7.20 4.28 -12.84
CA LEU A 668 7.55 4.04 -11.43
C LEU A 668 8.95 3.41 -11.35
N GLU A 669 9.76 3.80 -10.37
CA GLU A 669 11.14 3.29 -10.24
C GLU A 669 11.57 3.25 -8.77
N GLU A 670 12.45 2.31 -8.43
CA GLU A 670 13.10 2.21 -7.12
C GLU A 670 13.90 3.47 -6.76
N LEU A 671 13.89 3.87 -5.49
CA LEU A 671 14.44 5.13 -5.00
C LEU A 671 15.94 5.29 -5.28
N GLU A 672 16.74 4.31 -4.88
CA GLU A 672 18.19 4.42 -4.99
C GLU A 672 18.62 4.32 -6.46
N ARG A 673 17.97 3.49 -7.29
CA ARG A 673 18.10 3.52 -8.77
C ARG A 673 17.82 4.90 -9.37
N ALA A 674 16.71 5.53 -8.99
CA ALA A 674 16.34 6.85 -9.48
C ALA A 674 17.36 7.92 -9.07
N LYS A 675 17.89 7.86 -7.84
CA LYS A 675 18.99 8.72 -7.37
C LYS A 675 20.29 8.46 -8.14
N GLU A 676 20.69 7.20 -8.30
CA GLU A 676 21.92 6.77 -8.99
C GLU A 676 22.02 7.38 -10.40
N ARG A 677 20.90 7.42 -11.14
CA ARG A 677 20.84 8.00 -12.49
C ARG A 677 20.49 9.50 -12.53
N GLY A 678 20.43 10.18 -11.39
CA GLY A 678 20.13 11.62 -11.31
C GLY A 678 18.70 11.98 -11.74
N ALA A 679 17.75 11.08 -11.56
CA ALA A 679 16.39 11.23 -12.05
C ALA A 679 15.60 12.27 -11.23
N ARG A 680 14.84 13.16 -11.90
CA ARG A 680 13.94 14.10 -11.21
C ARG A 680 12.77 13.37 -10.56
N ILE A 681 12.58 13.59 -9.27
CA ILE A 681 11.55 12.94 -8.47
C ILE A 681 10.36 13.90 -8.30
N TYR A 682 9.14 13.38 -8.43
CA TYR A 682 7.91 14.17 -8.31
C TYR A 682 7.22 13.98 -6.95
N ALA A 683 6.92 12.73 -6.58
CA ALA A 683 6.28 12.35 -5.31
C ALA A 683 6.52 10.86 -5.01
N GLU A 684 6.32 10.42 -3.77
CA GLU A 684 6.38 9.03 -3.36
C GLU A 684 4.96 8.41 -3.40
N VAL A 685 4.76 7.23 -3.99
CA VAL A 685 3.56 6.40 -3.67
C VAL A 685 3.82 5.76 -2.35
N LYS A 686 3.30 6.36 -1.29
CA LYS A 686 3.58 5.93 0.08
C LYS A 686 2.72 4.76 0.52
N GLY A 687 1.52 4.59 0.00
CA GLY A 687 0.67 3.47 0.40
C GLY A 687 -0.48 3.19 -0.55
N TYR A 688 -0.93 1.95 -0.53
CA TYR A 688 -1.97 1.42 -1.41
C TYR A 688 -3.00 0.65 -0.59
N GLY A 689 -4.25 1.11 -0.63
CA GLY A 689 -5.35 0.53 0.12
C GLY A 689 -6.43 0.01 -0.80
N LEU A 690 -6.85 -1.23 -0.59
CA LEU A 690 -7.90 -1.89 -1.35
C LEU A 690 -9.07 -2.27 -0.43
N SER A 691 -10.29 -2.26 -0.97
CA SER A 691 -11.44 -2.85 -0.31
C SER A 691 -12.49 -3.32 -1.32
N ALA A 692 -13.47 -4.08 -0.84
CA ALA A 692 -14.70 -4.36 -1.55
C ALA A 692 -15.90 -3.99 -0.67
N ASP A 693 -16.96 -3.48 -1.32
CA ASP A 693 -18.24 -3.18 -0.67
C ASP A 693 -19.04 -4.45 -0.36
N ALA A 694 -18.98 -5.45 -1.25
CA ALA A 694 -19.79 -6.67 -1.21
C ALA A 694 -21.31 -6.40 -1.05
N TRP A 695 -21.79 -5.31 -1.65
CA TRP A 695 -23.12 -4.72 -1.39
C TRP A 695 -24.07 -4.80 -2.59
N HIS A 696 -23.75 -4.11 -3.69
CA HIS A 696 -24.57 -4.05 -4.89
C HIS A 696 -23.69 -3.92 -6.15
N LEU A 697 -24.19 -4.33 -7.31
CA LEU A 697 -23.40 -4.37 -8.55
C LEU A 697 -22.94 -2.98 -9.04
N THR A 698 -23.76 -1.95 -8.84
CA THR A 698 -23.51 -0.60 -9.40
C THR A 698 -23.76 0.55 -8.44
N ALA A 699 -24.18 0.28 -7.21
CA ALA A 699 -24.53 1.31 -6.23
C ALA A 699 -23.65 1.14 -4.98
N PRO A 700 -23.05 2.21 -4.45
CA PRO A 700 -22.25 2.12 -3.23
C PRO A 700 -23.14 1.93 -1.99
N PRO A 701 -22.59 1.42 -0.88
CA PRO A 701 -23.17 1.60 0.45
C PRO A 701 -23.36 3.09 0.75
N SER A 702 -24.50 3.47 1.36
CA SER A 702 -24.82 4.87 1.65
C SER A 702 -23.90 5.52 2.69
N ASP A 703 -23.22 4.72 3.51
CA ASP A 703 -22.26 5.16 4.52
C ASP A 703 -20.81 5.25 4.00
N GLY A 704 -20.57 4.82 2.76
CA GLY A 704 -19.24 4.78 2.15
C GLY A 704 -18.22 3.88 2.84
N ASP A 705 -18.63 2.85 3.60
CA ASP A 705 -17.68 2.08 4.42
C ASP A 705 -16.54 1.43 3.61
N GLY A 706 -16.80 0.94 2.39
CA GLY A 706 -15.76 0.42 1.51
C GLY A 706 -14.75 1.48 1.07
N ALA A 707 -15.22 2.66 0.66
CA ALA A 707 -14.37 3.81 0.36
C ALA A 707 -13.51 4.24 1.56
N PHE A 708 -14.14 4.31 2.74
CA PHE A 708 -13.47 4.59 4.01
C PHE A 708 -12.38 3.55 4.34
N ARG A 709 -12.67 2.25 4.20
CA ARG A 709 -11.69 1.17 4.42
C ARG A 709 -10.53 1.22 3.44
N ALA A 710 -10.78 1.55 2.16
CA ALA A 710 -9.73 1.68 1.16
C ALA A 710 -8.78 2.84 1.50
N MET A 711 -9.31 4.04 1.76
CA MET A 711 -8.48 5.20 2.19
C MET A 711 -7.73 4.92 3.50
N LYS A 712 -8.39 4.33 4.50
CA LYS A 712 -7.76 3.98 5.79
C LYS A 712 -6.68 2.93 5.65
N ALA A 713 -6.84 1.97 4.73
CA ALA A 713 -5.79 1.01 4.39
C ALA A 713 -4.60 1.69 3.70
N ALA A 714 -4.83 2.61 2.75
CA ALA A 714 -3.77 3.33 2.05
C ALA A 714 -2.92 4.19 3.00
N LEU A 715 -3.56 4.91 3.92
CA LEU A 715 -2.88 5.69 4.96
C LEU A 715 -2.10 4.79 5.94
N LYS A 716 -2.66 3.64 6.31
CA LYS A 716 -1.99 2.67 7.17
C LYS A 716 -0.75 2.07 6.50
N ASP A 717 -0.84 1.72 5.22
CA ASP A 717 0.27 1.23 4.40
C ASP A 717 1.37 2.30 4.27
N ALA A 718 0.97 3.57 4.13
CA ALA A 718 1.86 4.72 4.12
C ALA A 718 2.50 5.09 5.47
N GLY A 719 1.97 4.59 6.59
CA GLY A 719 2.36 5.05 7.93
C GLY A 719 1.96 6.52 8.19
N VAL A 720 0.93 7.03 7.52
CA VAL A 720 0.47 8.42 7.58
C VAL A 720 -0.82 8.52 8.40
N GLU A 721 -0.89 9.49 9.31
CA GLU A 721 -2.10 9.74 10.10
C GLU A 721 -3.18 10.46 9.26
N PRO A 722 -4.49 10.16 9.44
CA PRO A 722 -5.56 10.84 8.71
C PRO A 722 -5.57 12.37 8.86
N GLY A 723 -5.10 12.90 9.99
CA GLY A 723 -4.95 14.34 10.23
C GLY A 723 -3.88 15.04 9.39
N LYS A 724 -3.03 14.29 8.67
CA LYS A 724 -1.95 14.79 7.81
C LYS A 724 -2.32 14.85 6.33
N VAL A 725 -3.51 14.41 5.93
CA VAL A 725 -3.97 14.47 4.54
C VAL A 725 -4.30 15.91 4.16
N ASP A 726 -3.55 16.51 3.25
CA ASP A 726 -3.74 17.90 2.80
C ASP A 726 -4.79 18.00 1.69
N TYR A 727 -4.82 17.01 0.79
CA TYR A 727 -5.67 16.99 -0.41
C TYR A 727 -6.24 15.59 -0.69
N VAL A 728 -7.47 15.52 -1.19
CA VAL A 728 -8.09 14.31 -1.72
C VAL A 728 -8.56 14.57 -3.16
N ASN A 729 -7.94 13.90 -4.14
CA ASN A 729 -8.50 13.77 -5.48
C ASN A 729 -9.58 12.69 -5.44
N ALA A 730 -10.83 13.12 -5.49
CA ALA A 730 -11.99 12.28 -5.26
C ALA A 730 -12.39 11.49 -6.51
N HIS A 731 -12.97 10.32 -6.27
CA HIS A 731 -13.60 9.55 -7.34
C HIS A 731 -14.86 10.25 -7.88
N ALA A 732 -15.54 11.06 -7.07
CA ALA A 732 -16.82 11.74 -7.29
C ALA A 732 -17.13 12.02 -8.76
N THR A 733 -18.16 11.35 -9.27
CA THR A 733 -18.45 11.21 -10.69
C THR A 733 -19.56 12.15 -11.17
N GLY A 734 -20.17 12.94 -10.27
CA GLY A 734 -21.43 13.62 -10.53
C GLY A 734 -22.64 12.71 -10.34
N THR A 735 -22.49 11.57 -9.66
CA THR A 735 -23.62 10.68 -9.35
C THR A 735 -24.16 11.00 -7.96
N LYS A 736 -25.48 10.86 -7.77
CA LYS A 736 -26.11 11.22 -6.49
C LYS A 736 -25.57 10.39 -5.33
N LEU A 737 -25.61 9.06 -5.46
CA LEU A 737 -25.19 8.12 -4.41
C LEU A 737 -23.66 8.05 -4.25
N GLY A 738 -22.90 8.06 -5.35
CA GLY A 738 -21.43 7.98 -5.33
C GLY A 738 -20.81 9.14 -4.56
N ASP A 739 -21.15 10.36 -4.97
CA ASP A 739 -20.59 11.57 -4.39
C ASP A 739 -21.01 11.77 -2.91
N ILE A 740 -22.18 11.27 -2.49
CA ILE A 740 -22.59 11.25 -1.06
C ILE A 740 -21.74 10.25 -0.28
N ALA A 741 -21.64 9.01 -0.74
CA ALA A 741 -20.92 7.94 -0.05
C ALA A 741 -19.44 8.26 0.11
N GLU A 742 -18.79 8.79 -0.94
CA GLU A 742 -17.39 9.21 -0.86
C GLU A 742 -17.20 10.41 0.08
N ASN A 743 -18.05 11.43 0.00
CA ASN A 743 -17.95 12.59 0.89
C ASN A 743 -18.13 12.19 2.37
N ALA A 744 -19.09 11.30 2.67
CA ALA A 744 -19.27 10.72 4.00
C ALA A 744 -18.03 9.95 4.46
N ALA A 745 -17.41 9.15 3.58
CA ALA A 745 -16.19 8.41 3.87
C ALA A 745 -14.98 9.34 4.15
N ILE A 746 -14.81 10.41 3.37
CA ILE A 746 -13.74 11.39 3.56
C ILE A 746 -13.94 12.16 4.87
N ARG A 747 -15.16 12.65 5.16
CA ARG A 747 -15.47 13.31 6.45
C ARG A 747 -15.26 12.36 7.63
N ARG A 748 -15.66 11.09 7.53
CA ARG A 748 -15.41 10.07 8.57
C ARG A 748 -13.91 9.90 8.84
N LEU A 749 -13.07 9.84 7.78
CA LEU A 749 -11.64 9.61 7.93
C LEU A 749 -10.85 10.86 8.34
N VAL A 750 -10.97 11.96 7.59
CA VAL A 750 -10.08 13.13 7.74
C VAL A 750 -10.60 14.13 8.78
N VAL A 751 -11.92 14.34 8.84
CA VAL A 751 -12.53 15.23 9.83
C VAL A 751 -12.72 14.52 11.18
N ARG A 752 -13.41 13.38 11.21
CA ARG A 752 -13.78 12.72 12.48
C ARG A 752 -12.64 11.91 13.10
N GLU A 753 -11.96 11.04 12.35
CA GLU A 753 -10.79 10.30 12.87
C GLU A 753 -9.50 11.13 12.82
N GLY A 754 -9.33 11.99 11.82
CA GLY A 754 -8.13 12.84 11.64
C GLY A 754 -8.17 14.19 12.36
N GLY A 755 -9.31 14.60 12.91
CA GLY A 755 -9.45 15.86 13.67
C GLY A 755 -9.29 17.14 12.85
N ARG A 756 -9.24 17.08 11.51
CA ARG A 756 -9.16 18.30 10.67
C ARG A 756 -10.51 19.01 10.66
N LYS A 757 -10.51 20.34 10.67
CA LYS A 757 -11.73 21.12 10.45
C LYS A 757 -12.21 20.93 8.99
N PRO A 758 -13.53 20.76 8.72
CA PRO A 758 -14.03 20.52 7.37
C PRO A 758 -13.53 21.53 6.34
N GLU A 759 -13.57 22.82 6.65
CA GLU A 759 -13.16 23.92 5.76
C GLU A 759 -11.65 23.95 5.46
N LYS A 760 -10.86 23.04 6.05
CA LYS A 760 -9.43 22.82 5.78
C LYS A 760 -9.14 21.50 5.07
N VAL A 761 -10.13 20.63 4.89
CA VAL A 761 -10.02 19.41 4.08
C VAL A 761 -10.27 19.80 2.62
N ASN A 762 -9.20 19.77 1.82
CA ASN A 762 -9.28 20.09 0.41
C ASN A 762 -9.65 18.83 -0.37
N ILE A 763 -10.72 18.90 -1.15
CA ILE A 763 -11.25 17.80 -1.97
C ILE A 763 -11.49 18.38 -3.36
N SER A 764 -11.20 17.65 -4.44
CA SER A 764 -11.78 18.03 -5.73
C SER A 764 -12.02 16.81 -6.61
N SER A 765 -12.81 16.99 -7.68
CA SER A 765 -12.91 16.00 -8.75
C SER A 765 -12.77 16.67 -10.11
N ILE A 766 -11.72 16.26 -10.83
CA ILE A 766 -11.42 16.74 -12.18
C ILE A 766 -12.38 16.21 -13.25
N LYS A 767 -13.29 15.30 -12.90
CA LYS A 767 -14.23 14.69 -13.87
C LYS A 767 -15.19 15.72 -14.48
N GLY A 768 -15.39 16.87 -13.82
CA GLY A 768 -16.04 18.05 -14.40
C GLY A 768 -15.32 18.61 -15.64
N ALA A 769 -13.99 18.53 -15.66
CA ALA A 769 -13.15 19.00 -16.77
C ALA A 769 -12.97 17.93 -17.86
N ILE A 770 -12.64 16.68 -17.47
CA ILE A 770 -12.25 15.63 -18.43
C ILE A 770 -13.34 14.59 -18.76
N GLY A 771 -14.48 14.60 -18.05
CA GLY A 771 -15.39 13.46 -18.01
C GLY A 771 -14.80 12.28 -17.22
N HIS A 772 -15.53 11.17 -17.17
CA HIS A 772 -15.09 9.95 -16.49
C HIS A 772 -14.45 8.98 -17.49
N LEU A 773 -13.12 8.88 -17.45
CA LEU A 773 -12.31 8.05 -18.37
C LEU A 773 -12.32 6.53 -18.04
N LEU A 774 -13.36 6.05 -17.34
CA LEU A 774 -13.51 4.68 -16.80
C LEU A 774 -12.18 4.09 -16.28
N GLY A 775 -11.61 3.08 -16.94
CA GLY A 775 -10.39 2.40 -16.51
C GLY A 775 -9.13 3.25 -16.55
N ALA A 776 -9.11 4.36 -17.30
CA ALA A 776 -8.00 5.31 -17.31
C ALA A 776 -8.11 6.39 -16.21
N ALA A 777 -9.29 6.55 -15.57
CA ALA A 777 -9.59 7.66 -14.68
C ALA A 777 -8.60 7.74 -13.50
N GLY A 778 -8.48 6.66 -12.72
CA GLY A 778 -7.57 6.60 -11.57
C GLY A 778 -6.09 6.82 -11.91
N ALA A 779 -5.67 6.57 -13.15
CA ALA A 779 -4.29 6.85 -13.58
C ALA A 779 -4.07 8.34 -13.88
N VAL A 780 -5.01 8.99 -14.59
CA VAL A 780 -4.96 10.44 -14.82
C VAL A 780 -5.17 11.21 -13.50
N GLU A 781 -6.00 10.70 -12.59
CA GLU A 781 -6.24 11.29 -11.26
C GLU A 781 -5.04 11.13 -10.32
N SER A 782 -4.29 10.03 -10.43
CA SER A 782 -2.98 9.89 -9.78
C SER A 782 -2.01 10.96 -10.25
N ILE A 783 -1.93 11.18 -11.57
CA ILE A 783 -1.05 12.19 -12.17
C ILE A 783 -1.40 13.59 -11.66
N VAL A 784 -2.68 13.92 -11.60
CA VAL A 784 -3.16 15.18 -11.02
C VAL A 784 -2.82 15.32 -9.53
N SER A 785 -2.91 14.23 -8.75
CA SER A 785 -2.58 14.24 -7.32
C SER A 785 -1.09 14.52 -7.07
N ILE A 786 -0.23 13.96 -7.92
CA ILE A 786 1.22 14.19 -7.91
C ILE A 786 1.54 15.62 -8.36
N MET A 787 0.88 16.14 -9.39
CA MET A 787 1.05 17.53 -9.82
C MET A 787 0.59 18.54 -8.76
N ALA A 788 -0.44 18.23 -7.98
CA ALA A 788 -0.85 19.06 -6.84
C ALA A 788 0.23 19.16 -5.76
N ILE A 789 0.91 18.04 -5.46
CA ILE A 789 2.10 18.00 -4.58
C ILE A 789 3.27 18.80 -5.18
N HIS A 790 3.51 18.66 -6.48
CA HIS A 790 4.67 19.23 -7.16
C HIS A 790 4.59 20.75 -7.33
N GLU A 791 3.44 21.25 -7.78
CA GLU A 791 3.21 22.66 -8.12
C GLU A 791 2.60 23.47 -6.96
N GLY A 792 2.06 22.81 -5.93
CA GLY A 792 1.35 23.48 -4.83
C GLY A 792 0.01 24.10 -5.28
N ILE A 793 -0.70 23.41 -6.18
CA ILE A 793 -1.97 23.87 -6.77
C ILE A 793 -3.01 22.75 -6.71
N LEU A 794 -4.13 23.04 -6.08
CA LEU A 794 -5.34 22.23 -6.05
C LEU A 794 -6.14 22.46 -7.34
N PRO A 795 -6.44 21.41 -8.13
CA PRO A 795 -7.22 21.53 -9.36
C PRO A 795 -8.71 21.72 -9.06
N PRO A 796 -9.46 22.41 -9.94
CA PRO A 796 -10.84 22.78 -9.67
C PRO A 796 -11.84 21.62 -9.86
N THR A 797 -12.87 21.58 -9.00
CA THR A 797 -14.13 20.90 -9.30
C THR A 797 -14.99 21.84 -10.14
N LEU A 798 -15.08 21.59 -11.45
CA LEU A 798 -15.92 22.40 -12.34
C LEU A 798 -17.42 22.15 -12.11
N ASN A 799 -18.22 23.16 -12.42
CA ASN A 799 -19.70 23.15 -12.39
C ASN A 799 -20.31 22.94 -11.01
N LEU A 800 -19.57 23.24 -9.95
CA LEU A 800 -20.05 23.23 -8.57
C LEU A 800 -20.65 24.60 -8.23
N GLU A 801 -21.97 24.72 -8.31
CA GLU A 801 -22.72 25.94 -7.98
C GLU A 801 -23.27 25.89 -6.55
N GLU A 802 -23.83 24.74 -6.15
CA GLU A 802 -24.43 24.50 -4.84
C GLU A 802 -23.93 23.16 -4.28
N PRO A 803 -23.11 23.12 -3.22
CA PRO A 803 -22.64 21.85 -2.65
C PRO A 803 -23.77 21.02 -2.03
N GLY A 804 -23.84 19.75 -2.44
CA GLY A 804 -24.56 18.71 -1.70
C GLY A 804 -26.08 18.70 -1.78
N ASP A 805 -26.65 17.64 -1.22
CA ASP A 805 -28.03 17.59 -0.76
C ASP A 805 -28.15 16.46 0.28
N PRO A 806 -28.31 16.75 1.59
CA PRO A 806 -28.41 18.08 2.20
C PRO A 806 -27.06 18.84 2.20
N ALA A 807 -27.09 20.17 2.36
CA ALA A 807 -25.90 21.02 2.19
C ALA A 807 -24.95 20.98 3.40
N GLU A 808 -25.49 20.79 4.61
CA GLU A 808 -24.74 20.67 5.87
C GLU A 808 -23.81 19.43 5.94
N ASP A 809 -24.01 18.45 5.04
CA ASP A 809 -23.08 17.33 4.89
C ASP A 809 -21.90 17.64 3.96
N PHE A 810 -21.95 18.74 3.22
CA PHE A 810 -20.95 19.16 2.24
C PHE A 810 -20.27 20.47 2.67
N ASP A 811 -19.56 20.38 3.80
CA ASP A 811 -18.88 21.48 4.51
C ASP A 811 -17.36 21.57 4.26
N CYS A 812 -16.80 20.68 3.43
CA CYS A 812 -15.38 20.71 3.07
C CYS A 812 -15.03 21.76 2.00
N ASN A 813 -13.74 22.01 1.76
CA ASN A 813 -13.29 22.81 0.62
C ASN A 813 -13.25 21.95 -0.65
N TYR A 814 -14.31 22.02 -1.48
CA TYR A 814 -14.42 21.26 -2.74
C TYR A 814 -13.69 21.90 -3.95
N VAL A 815 -12.89 22.95 -3.73
CA VAL A 815 -12.12 23.66 -4.77
C VAL A 815 -13.01 24.06 -5.95
N ALA A 816 -14.11 24.75 -5.66
CA ALA A 816 -15.18 25.02 -6.63
C ALA A 816 -14.73 25.96 -7.77
N ASN A 817 -14.86 25.48 -9.01
CA ASN A 817 -14.69 26.16 -10.30
C ASN A 817 -13.31 26.77 -10.63
N GLU A 818 -12.53 27.20 -9.65
CA GLU A 818 -11.21 27.82 -9.83
C GLU A 818 -10.12 27.09 -9.03
N ALA A 819 -8.93 26.95 -9.64
CA ALA A 819 -7.79 26.32 -8.99
C ALA A 819 -7.30 27.15 -7.80
N GLN A 820 -6.84 26.50 -6.74
CA GLN A 820 -6.41 27.16 -5.50
C GLN A 820 -4.96 26.80 -5.16
N SER A 821 -4.15 27.75 -4.70
CA SER A 821 -2.80 27.43 -4.21
C SER A 821 -2.84 26.87 -2.79
N ALA A 822 -2.10 25.80 -2.54
CA ALA A 822 -1.93 25.17 -1.23
C ALA A 822 -0.59 24.44 -1.14
N ASN A 823 0.02 24.37 0.05
CA ASN A 823 1.08 23.38 0.27
C ASN A 823 0.43 22.01 0.44
N VAL A 824 0.82 21.06 -0.42
CA VAL A 824 0.34 19.67 -0.40
C VAL A 824 1.55 18.77 -0.16
N ASP A 825 1.72 18.30 1.07
CA ASP A 825 2.74 17.31 1.43
C ASP A 825 2.17 15.88 1.33
N VAL A 826 0.85 15.69 1.53
CA VAL A 826 0.15 14.40 1.43
C VAL A 826 -1.13 14.53 0.60
N ALA A 827 -1.26 13.72 -0.45
CA ALA A 827 -2.47 13.59 -1.26
C ALA A 827 -3.03 12.15 -1.26
N LEU A 828 -4.34 12.00 -1.10
CA LEU A 828 -5.04 10.76 -1.43
C LEU A 828 -5.65 10.85 -2.84
N CYS A 829 -5.58 9.77 -3.61
CA CYS A 829 -6.30 9.61 -4.87
C CYS A 829 -7.25 8.42 -4.76
N ASN A 830 -8.53 8.61 -5.03
CA ASN A 830 -9.57 7.59 -4.86
C ASN A 830 -10.09 7.05 -6.20
N SER A 831 -10.48 5.77 -6.22
CA SER A 831 -11.27 5.21 -7.32
C SER A 831 -12.18 4.08 -6.83
N PHE A 832 -13.49 4.20 -7.12
CA PHE A 832 -14.53 3.30 -6.61
C PHE A 832 -15.39 2.80 -7.78
N GLY A 833 -15.15 1.56 -8.20
CA GLY A 833 -15.68 1.00 -9.43
C GLY A 833 -16.94 0.15 -9.26
N PHE A 834 -17.69 0.00 -10.34
CA PHE A 834 -18.75 -1.01 -10.45
C PHE A 834 -18.23 -2.40 -10.09
N GLY A 835 -19.09 -3.20 -9.46
CA GLY A 835 -18.73 -4.38 -8.68
C GLY A 835 -18.43 -4.08 -7.20
N GLY A 836 -18.43 -2.80 -6.80
CA GLY A 836 -18.10 -2.37 -5.44
C GLY A 836 -16.62 -2.59 -5.12
N THR A 837 -15.75 -2.27 -6.07
CA THR A 837 -14.29 -2.49 -5.99
C THR A 837 -13.56 -1.16 -5.76
N ASN A 838 -12.89 -1.04 -4.63
CA ASN A 838 -12.40 0.24 -4.13
C ASN A 838 -10.88 0.24 -3.99
N ALA A 839 -10.23 1.30 -4.45
CA ALA A 839 -8.85 1.58 -4.12
C ALA A 839 -8.62 3.04 -3.75
N SER A 840 -7.56 3.26 -2.98
CA SER A 840 -6.99 4.56 -2.69
C SER A 840 -5.47 4.46 -2.73
N LEU A 841 -4.81 5.47 -3.30
CA LEU A 841 -3.35 5.64 -3.24
C LEU A 841 -3.02 6.87 -2.41
N CYS A 842 -2.03 6.73 -1.52
CA CYS A 842 -1.44 7.82 -0.77
C CYS A 842 -0.15 8.25 -1.47
N PHE A 843 -0.09 9.50 -1.91
CA PHE A 843 1.10 10.14 -2.45
C PHE A 843 1.68 11.13 -1.43
N THR A 844 3.01 11.20 -1.30
CA THR A 844 3.68 12.17 -0.41
C THR A 844 4.80 12.91 -1.12
N LYS A 845 5.06 14.16 -0.72
CA LYS A 845 6.18 14.96 -1.22
C LYS A 845 7.52 14.30 -0.88
N TYR A 846 8.39 14.17 -1.87
CA TYR A 846 9.77 13.71 -1.64
C TYR A 846 10.55 14.74 -0.82
N LYS A 847 11.31 14.26 0.17
CA LYS A 847 12.25 15.04 0.98
C LYS A 847 13.60 14.32 0.89
N ALA A 848 14.61 15.05 0.40
CA ALA A 848 15.92 14.52 0.02
C ALA A 848 16.76 14.07 1.23
#